data_AF-A0A091TBJ8-F1
#
_entry.id   AF-A0A091TBJ8-F1
#
_cell.length_a   1.000
_cell.length_b   1.000
_cell.length_c   1.000
_cell.angle_alpha   90.00
_cell.angle_beta   90.00
_cell.angle_gamma   90.00
#
_symmetry.space_group_name_H-M   'P 1'
#
loop_
_entity.id
_entity.type
_entity.pdbx_description
1 polymer ?
#
loop_
_entity_poly.entity_id
_entity_poly.type
_entity_poly.pdbx_seq_one_letter_code
_entity_poly.pdbx_strand_id
1 'polypeptide(L)'
;LKTNYADAVVDIEKIVLGERSRKKTSCNQKRQRKDLSIAVCALLNSGGGVVRMESEDRNYCFQEHGIGLDIEQSLRACIDCTETSDYFTWMQQRSHLLLFVKTWSCGGPEQKSPSAKPRICSLSTGLSRRCFTSVVPMTSSNAAEFLRRKVRCAGRHDENGPSAKKALLNFDGGAKETSLNTEERNIQDAAARFLERDKLMVGEVLDFTETTHIEFKNFSTENILEYIRKTLPNYVSAFANTEGGYLFFGVNDSSEVIGSHIKVEKEALEKTVADTVGSMPVHHFCGSQDGVQFKTHILSVYDKAECLQGYICAVRIEAFCCAVFHDNPESWIVMGDTIERLSIRKWTELMTAADPDLSNLADKFENVLSLSNGPPLIKPVYSKAGLQCVSELQECLYPVGSNEIKWKPETICTDLFSEYPGLEDLMKKRIPPLNKGVLIFSRSWAVDIGLWKRQDVVCDVLLVAENAYPVLYTVVKGASSAESDNWRETAYALKHKLVNEGGYASKVCVIPQILYLDGTKNQMEVAENDVPQQENQENPYDYASLYPENYILTSRDVPAFLRALVIVVLRFKSYLSDHLGCEIFNLLTLKQYELLSKNLHKAKEQFVLGLPGTGKTIVALKIIERIRNIFHCSENEILYICENQPLKKYVGNEICQSVTRVAFLNGNFPEVKHIVVDEAQNFRPEENWHQRARKVVKKKSGIFWVFLDFFQSTHPYGCGLKFSELYPQEWLTKGVRNAKQIYNVMFNLMEKILQERNRYMPYEVLEELFKQAECAHSLSGDYVLKENMGTFEMAEYVARQCNSYIQQGYPVKDIAILCSTQHAAQEFNQILEPELRRQIRKCRVRLVLGPAENVLENIIVLDSIRRFSGLERRIVFGIHPVPAQEEVSLNLLLCVASRANTKLHLL
;
A
#
# COMPACT_ATOMS: atom_id res chain seq x y z
N LEU A 1 18.22 3.68 18.44
CA LEU A 1 17.58 2.48 17.85
C LEU A 1 18.42 1.19 17.89
N LYS A 2 19.71 1.17 18.27
CA LYS A 2 20.41 -0.10 18.55
C LYS A 2 19.90 -0.69 19.87
N THR A 3 18.90 -1.55 19.80
CA THR A 3 18.26 -2.18 20.96
C THR A 3 18.32 -3.70 20.86
N ASN A 4 18.02 -4.38 21.97
CA ASN A 4 17.96 -5.84 22.02
C ASN A 4 16.67 -6.43 21.42
N TYR A 5 15.84 -5.62 20.75
CA TYR A 5 14.58 -6.04 20.15
C TYR A 5 14.68 -6.07 18.63
N ALA A 6 14.07 -7.08 18.00
CA ALA A 6 13.85 -7.10 16.55
C ALA A 6 12.50 -6.44 16.21
N ASP A 7 12.28 -5.26 16.78
CA ASP A 7 11.05 -4.48 16.65
C ASP A 7 11.38 -2.99 16.64
N ALA A 8 10.43 -2.16 16.25
CA ALA A 8 10.56 -0.70 16.32
C ALA A 8 10.61 -0.30 17.80
N VAL A 9 11.74 0.26 18.25
CA VAL A 9 11.90 0.71 19.64
C VAL A 9 12.03 2.22 19.72
N VAL A 10 11.02 2.88 20.28
CA VAL A 10 11.07 4.31 20.57
C VAL A 10 11.58 4.51 21.98
N ASP A 11 12.73 5.17 22.14
CA ASP A 11 13.29 5.50 23.44
C ASP A 11 12.84 6.92 23.83
N ILE A 12 12.15 7.05 24.97
CA ILE A 12 11.73 8.34 25.53
C ILE A 12 12.62 8.79 26.70
N GLU A 13 13.78 8.14 26.88
CA GLU A 13 14.77 8.44 27.92
C GLU A 13 14.12 8.46 29.32
N LYS A 14 14.38 9.52 30.11
CA LYS A 14 13.95 9.62 31.50
C LYS A 14 12.53 10.18 31.63
N ILE A 15 11.71 9.48 32.41
CA ILE A 15 10.33 9.86 32.71
C ILE A 15 10.02 9.71 34.21
N VAL A 16 9.25 10.66 34.75
CA VAL A 16 8.68 10.53 36.09
C VAL A 16 7.53 9.52 36.05
N LEU A 17 7.63 8.43 36.81
CA LEU A 17 6.59 7.40 36.90
C LEU A 17 6.02 7.31 38.32
N GLY A 18 4.79 6.78 38.43
CA GLY A 18 4.10 6.54 39.68
C GLY A 18 3.09 7.63 40.06
N GLU A 19 1.92 7.21 40.53
CA GLU A 19 0.79 8.12 40.78
C GLU A 19 1.12 9.19 41.83
N ARG A 20 1.84 8.81 42.89
CA ARG A 20 2.24 9.75 43.96
C ARG A 20 3.18 10.83 43.43
N SER A 21 4.12 10.45 42.56
CA SER A 21 5.11 11.35 41.96
C SER A 21 4.51 12.25 40.88
N ARG A 22 3.45 11.80 40.19
CA ARG A 22 2.77 12.53 39.12
C ARG A 22 1.55 13.34 39.57
N LYS A 23 1.16 13.27 40.85
CA LYS A 23 0.00 13.97 41.42
C LYS A 23 0.03 15.51 41.26
N LYS A 24 1.21 16.12 41.16
CA LYS A 24 1.38 17.56 40.87
C LYS A 24 1.95 17.74 39.46
N THR A 25 1.09 18.07 38.50
CA THR A 25 1.45 18.18 37.09
C THR A 25 2.39 19.36 36.81
N SER A 26 3.68 19.08 36.63
CA SER A 26 4.67 20.08 36.19
C SER A 26 4.66 20.26 34.66
N CYS A 27 5.25 21.35 34.15
CA CYS A 27 5.41 21.55 32.70
C CYS A 27 6.21 20.40 32.06
N ASN A 28 7.23 19.90 32.77
CA ASN A 28 8.03 18.76 32.31
C ASN A 28 7.20 17.47 32.21
N GLN A 29 6.35 17.18 33.20
CA GLN A 29 5.48 16.00 33.17
C GLN A 29 4.45 16.04 32.04
N LYS A 30 3.94 17.23 31.67
CA LYS A 30 3.08 17.41 30.50
C LYS A 30 3.82 17.11 29.20
N ARG A 31 5.08 17.53 29.09
CA ARG A 31 5.96 17.24 27.95
C ARG A 31 6.24 15.74 27.84
N GLN A 32 6.69 15.10 28.92
CA GLN A 32 6.93 13.65 28.98
C GLN A 32 5.68 12.84 28.58
N ARG A 33 4.48 13.24 29.05
CA ARG A 33 3.21 12.61 28.66
C ARG A 33 2.90 12.79 27.17
N LYS A 34 3.22 13.97 26.60
CA LYS A 34 3.05 14.24 25.18
C LYS A 34 4.00 13.38 24.35
N ASP A 35 5.27 13.30 24.74
CA ASP A 35 6.30 12.51 24.04
C ASP A 35 5.95 11.01 24.04
N LEU A 36 5.47 10.47 25.18
CA LEU A 36 4.96 9.10 25.27
C LEU A 36 3.74 8.89 24.35
N SER A 37 2.79 9.82 24.32
CA SER A 37 1.62 9.73 23.43
C SER A 37 1.98 9.76 21.95
N ILE A 38 2.98 10.57 21.58
CA ILE A 38 3.52 10.63 20.21
C ILE A 38 4.14 9.28 19.83
N ALA A 39 4.99 8.73 20.71
CA ALA A 39 5.62 7.42 20.51
C ALA A 39 4.58 6.31 20.32
N VAL A 40 3.57 6.27 21.18
CA VAL A 40 2.49 5.28 21.11
C VAL A 40 1.65 5.45 19.84
N CYS A 41 1.26 6.68 19.49
CA CYS A 41 0.52 6.97 18.25
C CYS A 41 1.30 6.51 17.02
N ALA A 42 2.61 6.79 16.97
CA ALA A 42 3.49 6.36 15.88
C ALA A 42 3.54 4.83 15.76
N LEU A 43 3.74 4.11 16.87
CA LEU A 43 3.79 2.64 16.85
C LEU A 43 2.45 2.00 16.47
N LEU A 44 1.34 2.50 17.00
CA LEU A 44 -0.02 2.07 16.62
C LEU A 44 -0.21 2.16 15.10
N ASN A 45 0.27 3.25 14.49
CA ASN A 45 0.13 3.51 13.06
C ASN A 45 1.14 2.79 12.15
N SER A 46 2.13 2.07 12.70
CA SER A 46 3.30 1.57 11.94
C SER A 46 3.59 0.08 12.09
N GLY A 47 2.64 -0.69 12.61
CA GLY A 47 2.78 -2.13 12.79
C GLY A 47 3.14 -2.56 14.22
N GLY A 48 3.04 -1.66 15.20
CA GLY A 48 3.38 -1.90 16.60
C GLY A 48 4.88 -1.83 16.89
N GLY A 49 5.24 -1.98 18.16
CA GLY A 49 6.63 -1.98 18.63
C GLY A 49 6.74 -1.82 20.14
N VAL A 50 7.85 -1.25 20.61
CA VAL A 50 8.15 -1.08 22.04
C VAL A 50 8.49 0.39 22.33
N VAL A 51 7.86 0.97 23.35
CA VAL A 51 8.35 2.21 23.95
C VAL A 51 9.22 1.85 25.15
N ARG A 52 10.47 2.29 25.13
CA ARG A 52 11.43 2.11 26.23
C ARG A 52 11.52 3.41 27.01
N MET A 53 11.42 3.31 28.34
CA MET A 53 11.51 4.46 29.23
C MET A 53 12.29 4.11 30.50
N GLU A 54 13.10 5.04 31.00
CA GLU A 54 13.86 4.92 32.24
C GLU A 54 13.18 5.74 33.34
N SER A 55 12.94 5.14 34.51
CA SER A 55 12.39 5.89 35.64
C SER A 55 13.41 6.89 36.19
N GLU A 56 12.99 8.14 36.42
CA GLU A 56 13.80 9.10 37.18
C GLU A 56 14.02 8.66 38.64
N ASP A 57 13.05 7.96 39.23
CA ASP A 57 13.16 7.38 40.56
C ASP A 57 13.81 6.00 40.47
N ARG A 58 14.99 5.86 41.11
CA ARG A 58 15.74 4.60 41.17
C ARG A 58 15.04 3.53 42.01
N ASN A 59 14.15 3.91 42.91
CA ASN A 59 13.38 3.00 43.76
C ASN A 59 12.02 2.64 43.13
N TYR A 60 11.80 3.00 41.87
CA TYR A 60 10.54 2.74 41.20
C TYR A 60 10.28 1.24 40.97
N CYS A 61 9.17 0.74 41.50
CA CYS A 61 8.57 -0.54 41.15
C CYS A 61 7.19 -0.33 40.51
N PHE A 62 6.97 -0.88 39.32
CA PHE A 62 5.68 -0.80 38.62
C PHE A 62 4.55 -1.45 39.43
N GLN A 63 4.82 -2.58 40.08
CA GLN A 63 3.84 -3.31 40.89
C GLN A 63 3.37 -2.50 42.10
N GLU A 64 4.22 -1.66 42.69
CA GLU A 64 3.90 -0.88 43.89
C GLU A 64 3.42 0.54 43.57
N HIS A 65 3.95 1.18 42.53
CA HIS A 65 3.77 2.60 42.28
C HIS A 65 2.84 2.93 41.09
N GLY A 66 2.61 1.98 40.18
CA GLY A 66 1.88 2.21 38.94
C GLY A 66 2.58 3.20 37.99
N ILE A 67 1.88 3.69 36.97
CA ILE A 67 2.45 4.63 35.97
C ILE A 67 2.02 6.08 36.20
N GLY A 68 0.79 6.30 36.66
CA GLY A 68 0.17 7.61 36.83
C GLY A 68 -1.09 7.77 35.98
N LEU A 69 -2.16 8.28 36.61
CA LEU A 69 -3.49 8.37 36.04
C LEU A 69 -3.54 9.27 34.79
N ASP A 70 -2.69 10.30 34.73
CA ASP A 70 -2.61 11.19 33.58
C ASP A 70 -2.04 10.50 32.34
N ILE A 71 -1.08 9.58 32.51
CA ILE A 71 -0.56 8.73 31.44
C ILE A 71 -1.65 7.74 31.00
N GLU A 72 -2.29 7.06 31.95
CA GLU A 72 -3.37 6.11 31.64
C GLU A 72 -4.51 6.75 30.85
N GLN A 73 -4.97 7.94 31.27
CA GLN A 73 -6.01 8.69 30.57
C GLN A 73 -5.56 9.08 29.15
N SER A 74 -4.30 9.48 28.99
CA SER A 74 -3.72 9.81 27.68
C SER A 74 -3.70 8.59 26.75
N LEU A 75 -3.27 7.43 27.24
CA LEU A 75 -3.24 6.18 26.47
C LEU A 75 -4.64 5.66 26.12
N ARG A 76 -5.61 5.77 27.04
CA ARG A 76 -7.02 5.46 26.77
C ARG A 76 -7.59 6.36 25.68
N ALA A 77 -7.26 7.65 25.72
CA ALA A 77 -7.70 8.61 24.71
C ALA A 77 -7.13 8.28 23.31
N CYS A 78 -5.90 7.75 23.22
CA CYS A 78 -5.31 7.32 21.94
C CYS A 78 -6.11 6.22 21.22
N ILE A 79 -6.69 5.27 21.98
CA ILE A 79 -7.30 4.07 21.41
C ILE A 79 -8.83 4.13 21.33
N ASP A 80 -9.46 5.18 21.87
CA ASP A 80 -10.92 5.40 21.87
C ASP A 80 -11.70 4.13 22.32
N CYS A 81 -11.12 3.35 23.26
CA CYS A 81 -11.56 2.00 23.59
C CYS A 81 -11.37 1.68 25.08
N THR A 82 -12.22 0.78 25.60
CA THR A 82 -12.23 0.35 26.99
C THR A 82 -11.16 -0.71 27.30
N GLU A 83 -10.80 -1.54 26.33
CA GLU A 83 -9.87 -2.68 26.52
C GLU A 83 -8.43 -2.31 26.18
N THR A 84 -7.77 -1.59 27.09
CA THR A 84 -6.35 -1.21 26.97
C THR A 84 -5.39 -2.40 26.86
N SER A 85 -5.74 -3.55 27.45
CA SER A 85 -4.96 -4.79 27.43
C SER A 85 -4.76 -5.37 26.03
N ASP A 86 -5.65 -5.05 25.09
CA ASP A 86 -5.54 -5.51 23.71
C ASP A 86 -4.36 -4.87 22.99
N TYR A 87 -4.07 -3.62 23.30
CA TYR A 87 -3.05 -2.83 22.61
C TYR A 87 -1.76 -2.68 23.40
N PHE A 88 -1.86 -2.64 24.73
CA PHE A 88 -0.76 -2.29 25.61
C PHE A 88 -0.39 -3.46 26.50
N THR A 89 0.91 -3.70 26.64
CA THR A 89 1.43 -4.68 27.59
C THR A 89 2.69 -4.12 28.26
N TRP A 90 2.66 -4.07 29.58
CA TRP A 90 3.74 -3.51 30.38
C TRP A 90 4.70 -4.60 30.83
N MET A 91 5.98 -4.29 30.85
CA MET A 91 7.02 -5.14 31.39
C MET A 91 8.10 -4.28 32.03
N GLN A 92 8.47 -4.55 33.28
CA GLN A 92 9.58 -3.87 33.94
C GLN A 92 10.85 -4.72 33.84
N GLN A 93 11.95 -4.11 33.38
CA GLN A 93 13.28 -4.71 33.31
C GLN A 93 14.29 -3.79 34.02
N ARG A 94 14.66 -4.14 35.25
CA ARG A 94 15.54 -3.32 36.11
C ARG A 94 14.97 -1.89 36.26
N SER A 95 15.74 -0.86 35.92
CA SER A 95 15.33 0.55 35.96
C SER A 95 14.45 0.99 34.78
N HIS A 96 14.27 0.13 33.77
CA HIS A 96 13.47 0.45 32.59
C HIS A 96 12.07 -0.12 32.72
N LEU A 97 11.08 0.69 32.34
CA LEU A 97 9.74 0.24 32.05
C LEU A 97 9.59 0.15 30.53
N LEU A 98 8.99 -0.93 30.06
CA LEU A 98 8.75 -1.18 28.65
C LEU A 98 7.24 -1.24 28.41
N LEU A 99 6.80 -0.54 27.38
CA LEU A 99 5.43 -0.59 26.88
C LEU A 99 5.43 -1.24 25.50
N PHE A 100 4.96 -2.47 25.43
CA PHE A 100 4.70 -3.17 24.18
C PHE A 100 3.37 -2.69 23.58
N VAL A 101 3.44 -2.21 22.35
CA VAL A 101 2.33 -1.62 21.60
C VAL A 101 2.00 -2.53 20.42
N LYS A 102 0.82 -3.15 20.43
CA LYS A 102 0.26 -3.85 19.27
C LYS A 102 -0.05 -2.84 18.16
N THR A 103 0.02 -3.26 16.89
CA THR A 103 -0.48 -2.44 15.78
C THR A 103 -1.96 -2.05 15.97
N TRP A 104 -2.34 -0.87 15.49
CA TRP A 104 -3.74 -0.48 15.37
C TRP A 104 -4.49 -1.44 14.43
N SER A 105 -5.76 -1.75 14.74
CA SER A 105 -6.64 -2.45 13.81
C SER A 105 -8.08 -1.93 13.93
N CYS A 106 -8.79 -1.92 12.80
CA CYS A 106 -10.14 -1.37 12.69
C CYS A 106 -11.24 -2.25 13.33
N GLY A 107 -10.87 -3.34 14.02
CA GLY A 107 -11.78 -4.34 14.57
C GLY A 107 -11.68 -5.70 13.86
N GLY A 108 -12.13 -6.77 14.54
CA GLY A 108 -12.19 -8.12 13.97
C GLY A 108 -13.52 -8.39 13.25
N PRO A 109 -13.58 -9.42 12.38
CA PRO A 109 -14.80 -9.78 11.64
C PRO A 109 -16.00 -10.13 12.53
N GLU A 110 -15.79 -10.40 13.82
CA GLU A 110 -16.83 -10.74 14.80
C GLU A 110 -17.53 -9.51 15.41
N GLN A 111 -16.95 -8.31 15.30
CA GLN A 111 -17.58 -7.07 15.81
C GLN A 111 -18.43 -6.40 14.73
N LYS A 112 -19.66 -6.89 14.54
CA LYS A 112 -20.69 -6.28 13.68
C LYS A 112 -21.31 -5.01 14.31
N SER A 113 -20.50 -4.08 14.81
CA SER A 113 -21.00 -2.78 15.29
C SER A 113 -20.93 -1.72 14.16
N PRO A 114 -21.94 -0.84 14.00
CA PRO A 114 -21.99 0.14 12.90
C PRO A 114 -20.96 1.26 12.99
N SER A 115 -20.27 1.43 14.13
CA SER A 115 -19.21 2.44 14.30
C SER A 115 -17.85 1.83 14.00
N ALA A 116 -17.52 1.70 12.70
CA ALA A 116 -16.20 1.24 12.28
C ALA A 116 -15.11 2.16 12.87
N LYS A 117 -14.21 1.59 13.70
CA LYS A 117 -13.07 2.30 14.27
C LYS A 117 -12.31 3.06 13.17
N PRO A 118 -11.72 4.23 13.48
CA PRO A 118 -10.92 4.97 12.50
C PRO A 118 -9.77 4.10 12.00
N ARG A 119 -9.28 4.37 10.78
CA ARG A 119 -8.20 3.57 10.16
C ARG A 119 -6.84 3.77 10.82
N ILE A 120 -6.62 4.92 11.45
CA ILE A 120 -5.39 5.30 12.14
C ILE A 120 -5.70 6.00 13.45
N CYS A 121 -4.76 5.90 14.40
CA CYS A 121 -4.78 6.61 15.67
C CYS A 121 -4.38 8.09 15.46
N SER A 122 -5.05 9.01 16.15
CA SER A 122 -4.68 10.43 16.21
C SER A 122 -4.90 10.96 17.62
N LEU A 123 -3.97 11.76 18.13
CA LEU A 123 -4.14 12.47 19.40
C LEU A 123 -5.10 13.66 19.26
N SER A 124 -5.05 14.31 18.10
CA SER A 124 -6.00 15.34 17.68
C SER A 124 -6.17 15.29 16.17
N THR A 125 -7.38 15.53 15.68
CA THR A 125 -7.71 15.50 14.25
C THR A 125 -7.48 16.85 13.58
N GLY A 126 -7.39 17.94 14.35
CA GLY A 126 -7.36 19.29 13.81
C GLY A 126 -8.69 19.73 13.16
N LEU A 127 -9.77 18.96 13.35
CA LEU A 127 -11.10 19.26 12.83
C LEU A 127 -12.04 19.61 13.98
N SER A 128 -12.86 20.63 13.77
CA SER A 128 -13.93 21.01 14.68
C SER A 128 -15.28 21.05 13.97
N ARG A 129 -16.36 20.92 14.75
CA ARG A 129 -17.74 21.12 14.29
C ARG A 129 -18.52 21.93 15.31
N ARG A 130 -19.59 22.59 14.84
CA ARG A 130 -20.63 23.12 15.71
C ARG A 130 -21.51 21.98 16.23
N CYS A 131 -21.80 22.01 17.52
CA CYS A 131 -22.78 21.16 18.17
C CYS A 131 -23.60 22.03 19.12
N PHE A 132 -24.81 22.40 18.67
CA PHE A 132 -25.61 23.46 19.28
C PHE A 132 -24.78 24.73 19.43
N THR A 133 -24.75 25.33 20.62
CA THR A 133 -23.98 26.55 20.90
C THR A 133 -22.48 26.32 21.06
N SER A 134 -21.98 25.09 21.05
CA SER A 134 -20.57 24.80 21.36
C SER A 134 -19.75 24.38 20.14
N VAL A 135 -18.47 24.78 20.14
CA VAL A 135 -17.46 24.19 19.24
C VAL A 135 -16.91 22.93 19.88
N VAL A 136 -17.02 21.81 19.17
CA VAL A 136 -16.55 20.51 19.63
C VAL A 136 -15.48 20.00 18.66
N PRO A 137 -14.27 19.68 19.14
CA PRO A 137 -13.26 19.01 18.31
C PRO A 137 -13.79 17.63 17.92
N MET A 138 -13.59 17.25 16.67
CA MET A 138 -14.00 15.92 16.20
C MET A 138 -13.05 14.86 16.76
N THR A 139 -13.60 13.89 17.48
CA THR A 139 -12.89 12.64 17.78
C THR A 139 -12.45 11.94 16.49
N SER A 140 -11.45 11.06 16.55
CA SER A 140 -10.98 10.32 15.37
C SER A 140 -12.11 9.56 14.67
N SER A 141 -13.01 8.95 15.44
CA SER A 141 -14.20 8.24 14.94
C SER A 141 -15.14 9.19 14.18
N ASN A 142 -15.50 10.34 14.78
CA ASN A 142 -16.36 11.34 14.15
C ASN A 142 -15.70 11.96 12.90
N ALA A 143 -14.39 12.22 12.95
CA ALA A 143 -13.65 12.76 11.82
C ALA A 143 -13.61 11.76 10.65
N ALA A 144 -13.39 10.46 10.92
CA ALA A 144 -13.41 9.42 9.89
C ALA A 144 -14.78 9.33 9.20
N GLU A 145 -15.88 9.39 9.97
CA GLU A 145 -17.23 9.40 9.41
C GLU A 145 -17.50 10.67 8.58
N PHE A 146 -17.15 11.84 9.12
CA PHE A 146 -17.29 13.13 8.44
C PHE A 146 -16.56 13.13 7.09
N LEU A 147 -15.29 12.72 7.07
CA LEU A 147 -14.49 12.68 5.84
C LEU A 147 -15.05 11.68 4.84
N ARG A 148 -15.44 10.46 5.27
CA ARG A 148 -16.07 9.47 4.38
C ARG A 148 -17.37 9.98 3.78
N ARG A 149 -18.17 10.75 4.54
CA ARG A 149 -19.38 11.42 4.03
C ARG A 149 -19.03 12.44 2.95
N LYS A 150 -18.02 13.29 3.19
CA LYS A 150 -17.55 14.29 2.22
C LYS A 150 -17.02 13.64 0.93
N VAL A 151 -16.26 12.55 1.03
CA VAL A 151 -15.80 11.75 -0.14
C VAL A 151 -16.98 11.24 -0.97
N ARG A 152 -17.98 10.62 -0.32
CA ARG A 152 -19.19 10.10 -1.01
C ARG A 152 -19.99 11.19 -1.70
N CYS A 153 -20.06 12.39 -1.11
CA CYS A 153 -20.73 13.54 -1.72
C CYS A 153 -19.95 14.07 -2.92
N ALA A 154 -18.61 14.15 -2.83
CA ALA A 154 -17.77 14.60 -3.94
C ALA A 154 -17.86 13.68 -5.18
N GLY A 155 -17.88 12.35 -4.98
CA GLY A 155 -17.98 11.38 -6.08
C GLY A 155 -19.31 11.38 -6.85
N ARG A 156 -20.39 11.94 -6.30
CA ARG A 156 -21.69 12.07 -6.99
C ARG A 156 -21.78 13.26 -7.94
N HIS A 157 -20.78 14.15 -7.93
CA HIS A 157 -20.81 15.40 -8.69
C HIS A 157 -20.23 15.31 -10.12
N ASP A 158 -19.65 14.16 -10.52
CA ASP A 158 -19.20 13.95 -11.90
C ASP A 158 -20.34 13.57 -12.87
N GLU A 159 -21.55 13.27 -12.36
CA GLU A 159 -22.76 13.15 -13.16
C GLU A 159 -23.59 14.44 -13.12
N ASN A 160 -23.44 15.25 -14.19
CA ASN A 160 -24.22 16.45 -14.55
C ASN A 160 -23.86 17.78 -13.85
N GLY A 161 -23.82 18.85 -14.66
CA GLY A 161 -23.26 20.19 -14.37
C GLY A 161 -23.97 21.05 -13.30
N PRO A 162 -23.62 22.34 -13.23
CA PRO A 162 -23.38 23.05 -11.98
C PRO A 162 -24.68 23.44 -11.26
N SER A 163 -24.70 23.17 -9.95
CA SER A 163 -25.40 24.00 -8.97
C SER A 163 -24.96 23.57 -7.57
N ALA A 164 -24.12 24.38 -6.94
CA ALA A 164 -23.84 24.34 -5.51
C ALA A 164 -25.05 24.75 -4.64
N LYS A 165 -26.26 24.86 -5.20
CA LYS A 165 -27.46 25.34 -4.49
C LYS A 165 -28.56 24.30 -4.27
N LYS A 166 -28.47 23.07 -4.80
CA LYS A 166 -29.55 22.07 -4.68
C LYS A 166 -29.21 20.76 -3.97
N ALA A 167 -27.95 20.50 -3.62
CA ALA A 167 -27.55 19.25 -2.94
C ALA A 167 -27.44 19.35 -1.40
N LEU A 168 -27.59 20.56 -0.83
CA LEU A 168 -27.62 20.75 0.63
C LEU A 168 -28.96 20.36 1.28
N LEU A 169 -29.99 20.02 0.48
CA LEU A 169 -31.34 19.77 1.01
C LEU A 169 -31.65 18.31 1.38
N ASN A 170 -30.82 17.34 0.98
CA ASN A 170 -31.04 15.92 1.30
C ASN A 170 -29.93 15.40 2.21
N PHE A 171 -29.88 15.96 3.42
CA PHE A 171 -28.81 15.72 4.40
C PHE A 171 -29.26 14.98 5.66
N ASP A 172 -30.26 14.09 5.61
CA ASP A 172 -30.40 13.13 6.71
C ASP A 172 -30.94 11.75 6.29
N GLY A 173 -30.41 10.71 6.93
CA GLY A 173 -30.80 9.33 6.68
C GLY A 173 -32.19 9.06 7.24
N GLY A 174 -33.13 8.63 6.39
CA GLY A 174 -34.27 7.83 6.81
C GLY A 174 -35.23 8.42 7.86
N ALA A 175 -35.24 9.73 8.06
CA ALA A 175 -36.31 10.44 8.77
C ALA A 175 -36.92 11.44 7.79
N LYS A 176 -38.25 11.40 7.65
CA LYS A 176 -39.04 12.42 6.95
C LYS A 176 -38.54 13.80 7.35
N GLU A 177 -38.46 14.72 6.37
CA GLU A 177 -38.22 16.16 6.55
C GLU A 177 -38.79 16.64 7.89
N THR A 178 -37.92 16.71 8.90
CA THR A 178 -38.24 17.42 10.12
C THR A 178 -37.86 18.84 9.78
N SER A 179 -38.88 19.68 9.60
CA SER A 179 -38.79 21.12 9.45
C SER A 179 -37.56 21.69 10.18
N LEU A 180 -36.62 22.30 9.44
CA LEU A 180 -35.64 23.21 10.02
C LEU A 180 -36.36 24.12 11.02
N ASN A 181 -35.85 24.21 12.26
CA ASN A 181 -36.42 25.05 13.30
C ASN A 181 -36.61 26.47 12.75
N THR A 182 -37.87 26.90 12.55
CA THR A 182 -38.20 28.20 11.95
C THR A 182 -37.59 29.35 12.78
N GLU A 183 -37.43 29.14 14.08
CA GLU A 183 -36.79 30.06 15.01
C GLU A 183 -35.29 30.28 14.72
N GLU A 184 -34.49 29.25 14.44
CA GLU A 184 -33.06 29.44 14.16
C GLU A 184 -32.83 30.23 12.86
N ARG A 185 -33.68 30.05 11.84
CA ARG A 185 -33.65 30.89 10.63
C ARG A 185 -33.99 32.34 10.93
N ASN A 186 -35.03 32.59 11.72
CA ASN A 186 -35.39 33.95 12.12
C ASN A 186 -34.25 34.65 12.87
N ILE A 187 -33.53 33.91 13.71
CA ILE A 187 -32.35 34.39 14.45
C ILE A 187 -31.19 34.69 13.47
N GLN A 188 -30.93 33.84 12.47
CA GLN A 188 -29.95 34.13 11.42
C GLN A 188 -30.31 35.40 10.61
N ASP A 189 -31.58 35.59 10.29
CA ASP A 189 -32.06 36.78 9.58
C ASP A 189 -31.94 38.05 10.46
N ALA A 190 -32.14 37.93 11.78
CA ALA A 190 -31.84 39.01 12.73
C ALA A 190 -30.36 39.35 12.75
N ALA A 191 -29.47 38.34 12.82
CA ALA A 191 -28.03 38.55 12.74
C ALA A 191 -27.59 39.18 11.41
N ALA A 192 -28.19 38.78 10.28
CA ALA A 192 -27.90 39.38 8.98
C ALA A 192 -28.32 40.86 8.91
N ARG A 193 -29.52 41.20 9.41
CA ARG A 193 -29.99 42.59 9.52
C ARG A 193 -29.12 43.42 10.46
N PHE A 194 -28.64 42.82 11.54
CA PHE A 194 -27.72 43.48 12.48
C PHE A 194 -26.42 43.93 11.80
N LEU A 195 -25.89 43.14 10.84
CA LEU A 195 -24.68 43.49 10.09
C LEU A 195 -24.85 44.67 9.11
N GLU A 196 -26.09 45.09 8.83
CA GLU A 196 -26.40 46.24 7.97
C GLU A 196 -26.42 47.58 8.74
N ARG A 197 -26.27 47.56 10.08
CA ARG A 197 -26.33 48.77 10.91
C ARG A 197 -25.03 49.56 10.86
N ASP A 198 -25.13 50.89 10.83
CA ASP A 198 -23.96 51.78 10.82
C ASP A 198 -23.41 52.09 12.22
N LYS A 199 -24.24 51.98 13.28
CA LYS A 199 -23.94 52.43 14.64
C LYS A 199 -24.48 51.46 15.70
N LEU A 200 -23.62 51.11 16.67
CA LEU A 200 -23.93 50.28 17.83
C LEU A 200 -23.62 51.01 19.13
N MET A 201 -24.35 50.70 20.21
CA MET A 201 -24.14 51.33 21.53
C MET A 201 -23.50 50.36 22.53
N VAL A 202 -22.57 50.83 23.36
CA VAL A 202 -22.02 50.02 24.46
C VAL A 202 -23.15 49.65 25.44
N GLY A 203 -23.23 48.36 25.78
CA GLY A 203 -24.28 47.79 26.64
C GLY A 203 -25.61 47.53 25.92
N GLU A 204 -25.68 47.72 24.60
CA GLU A 204 -26.83 47.29 23.80
C GLU A 204 -26.96 45.76 23.84
N VAL A 205 -28.16 45.25 24.13
CA VAL A 205 -28.46 43.82 24.13
C VAL A 205 -28.99 43.42 22.75
N LEU A 206 -28.35 42.44 22.11
CA LEU A 206 -28.77 41.91 20.81
C LEU A 206 -30.11 41.17 20.92
N ASP A 207 -30.95 41.27 19.89
CA ASP A 207 -32.26 40.61 19.79
C ASP A 207 -32.16 39.14 19.33
N PHE A 208 -30.95 38.59 19.31
CA PHE A 208 -30.66 37.21 18.96
C PHE A 208 -29.61 36.60 19.90
N THR A 209 -29.58 35.28 19.96
CA THR A 209 -28.76 34.50 20.88
C THR A 209 -27.78 33.59 20.13
N GLU A 210 -26.84 32.99 20.86
CA GLU A 210 -25.97 31.96 20.29
C GLU A 210 -26.80 30.74 19.85
N THR A 211 -26.47 30.21 18.68
CA THR A 211 -27.13 29.05 18.07
C THR A 211 -26.10 28.19 17.36
N THR A 212 -26.52 27.14 16.67
CA THR A 212 -25.61 26.36 15.81
C THR A 212 -24.88 27.24 14.79
N HIS A 213 -25.46 28.36 14.39
CA HIS A 213 -24.95 29.27 13.36
C HIS A 213 -24.45 30.62 13.88
N ILE A 214 -24.54 30.89 15.17
CA ILE A 214 -24.13 32.18 15.76
C ILE A 214 -23.31 31.92 17.03
N GLU A 215 -22.16 32.58 17.13
CA GLU A 215 -21.31 32.57 18.31
C GLU A 215 -20.90 33.99 18.69
N PHE A 216 -20.89 34.28 19.99
CA PHE A 216 -20.38 35.50 20.58
C PHE A 216 -19.05 35.26 21.29
N LYS A 217 -18.13 36.20 21.14
CA LYS A 217 -16.87 36.20 21.90
C LYS A 217 -16.52 37.58 22.38
N ASN A 218 -16.34 37.71 23.68
CA ASN A 218 -15.72 38.89 24.25
C ASN A 218 -14.19 38.87 24.01
N PHE A 219 -13.58 40.05 23.92
CA PHE A 219 -12.12 40.18 23.90
C PHE A 219 -11.58 39.87 25.28
N SER A 220 -10.89 38.74 25.44
CA SER A 220 -10.41 38.26 26.74
C SER A 220 -9.03 38.80 27.14
N THR A 221 -8.36 39.56 26.25
CA THR A 221 -6.99 40.05 26.44
C THR A 221 -6.82 41.46 25.86
N GLU A 222 -5.86 42.24 26.38
CA GLU A 222 -5.48 43.54 25.81
C GLU A 222 -4.98 43.44 24.35
N ASN A 223 -4.38 42.31 23.96
CA ASN A 223 -3.92 42.06 22.59
C ASN A 223 -5.00 41.40 21.72
N ILE A 224 -5.96 42.21 21.28
CA ILE A 224 -7.13 41.78 20.48
C ILE A 224 -6.73 41.02 19.21
N LEU A 225 -5.71 41.48 18.48
CA LEU A 225 -5.29 40.86 17.22
C LEU A 225 -4.73 39.45 17.45
N GLU A 226 -3.95 39.26 18.51
CA GLU A 226 -3.42 37.95 18.88
C GLU A 226 -4.53 37.00 19.37
N TYR A 227 -5.51 37.52 20.11
CA TYR A 227 -6.68 36.76 20.52
C TYR A 227 -7.49 36.24 19.31
N ILE A 228 -7.71 37.09 18.30
CA ILE A 228 -8.37 36.67 17.05
C ILE A 228 -7.55 35.58 16.35
N ARG A 229 -6.23 35.75 16.19
CA ARG A 229 -5.37 34.74 15.55
C ARG A 229 -5.42 33.37 16.23
N LYS A 230 -5.53 33.33 17.56
CA LYS A 230 -5.60 32.08 18.34
C LYS A 230 -6.99 31.45 18.34
N THR A 231 -8.05 32.27 18.35
CA THR A 231 -9.42 31.80 18.59
C THR A 231 -10.16 31.50 17.28
N LEU A 232 -9.98 32.35 16.27
CA LEU A 232 -10.71 32.29 15.00
C LEU A 232 -10.59 30.94 14.27
N PRO A 233 -9.41 30.28 14.17
CA PRO A 233 -9.29 29.03 13.41
C PRO A 233 -10.25 27.93 13.84
N ASN A 234 -10.45 27.76 15.17
CA ASN A 234 -11.36 26.73 15.70
C ASN A 234 -12.80 26.97 15.26
N TYR A 235 -13.26 28.22 15.32
CA TYR A 235 -14.62 28.61 14.92
C TYR A 235 -14.83 28.52 13.41
N VAL A 236 -13.85 28.97 12.62
CA VAL A 236 -13.92 28.86 11.16
C VAL A 236 -14.00 27.40 10.73
N SER A 237 -13.15 26.53 11.29
CA SER A 237 -13.24 25.08 11.06
C SER A 237 -14.61 24.53 11.45
N ALA A 238 -15.14 24.91 12.62
CA ALA A 238 -16.43 24.44 13.11
C ALA A 238 -17.62 24.83 12.22
N PHE A 239 -17.71 26.12 11.82
CA PHE A 239 -18.77 26.61 10.95
C PHE A 239 -18.62 26.07 9.52
N ALA A 240 -17.42 26.09 8.96
CA ALA A 240 -17.17 25.64 7.60
C ALA A 240 -17.45 24.12 7.43
N ASN A 241 -17.14 23.30 8.43
CA ASN A 241 -17.39 21.85 8.40
C ASN A 241 -18.86 21.47 8.70
N THR A 242 -19.70 22.43 9.09
CA THR A 242 -21.13 22.22 9.33
C THR A 242 -21.94 22.91 8.24
N GLU A 243 -22.61 24.02 8.55
CA GLU A 243 -23.57 24.71 7.67
C GLU A 243 -23.24 26.20 7.47
N GLY A 244 -22.06 26.64 7.92
CA GLY A 244 -21.70 28.06 7.99
C GLY A 244 -22.36 28.77 9.17
N GLY A 245 -22.02 30.05 9.34
CA GLY A 245 -22.52 30.85 10.45
C GLY A 245 -21.83 32.20 10.60
N TYR A 246 -22.07 32.84 11.75
CA TYR A 246 -21.60 34.16 12.14
C TYR A 246 -20.85 34.08 13.47
N LEU A 247 -19.66 34.64 13.52
CA LEU A 247 -18.88 34.81 14.73
C LEU A 247 -18.74 36.30 15.04
N PHE A 248 -19.22 36.75 16.20
CA PHE A 248 -19.13 38.14 16.62
C PHE A 248 -18.10 38.31 17.74
N PHE A 249 -17.03 39.04 17.47
CA PHE A 249 -16.07 39.50 18.48
C PHE A 249 -16.46 40.87 19.03
N GLY A 250 -16.40 41.02 20.35
CA GLY A 250 -16.82 42.24 21.07
C GLY A 250 -18.25 42.17 21.61
N VAL A 251 -18.83 40.97 21.69
CA VAL A 251 -20.13 40.70 22.30
C VAL A 251 -19.93 39.65 23.40
N ASN A 252 -20.51 39.85 24.59
CA ASN A 252 -20.40 38.87 25.68
C ASN A 252 -21.47 37.77 25.58
N ASP A 253 -21.34 36.74 26.42
CA ASP A 253 -22.27 35.59 26.45
C ASP A 253 -23.69 35.98 26.92
N SER A 254 -23.89 37.21 27.43
CA SER A 254 -25.19 37.79 27.77
C SER A 254 -25.80 38.61 26.62
N SER A 255 -25.27 38.45 25.40
CA SER A 255 -25.66 39.20 24.19
C SER A 255 -25.45 40.71 24.28
N GLU A 256 -24.58 41.21 25.18
CA GLU A 256 -24.31 42.65 25.31
C GLU A 256 -23.12 43.08 24.44
N VAL A 257 -23.28 44.21 23.75
CA VAL A 257 -22.22 44.86 22.97
C VAL A 257 -21.20 45.50 23.90
N ILE A 258 -19.96 45.03 23.85
CA ILE A 258 -18.81 45.59 24.59
C ILE A 258 -17.93 46.41 23.64
N GLY A 259 -17.62 45.85 22.46
CA GLY A 259 -16.69 46.42 21.50
C GLY A 259 -15.21 46.20 21.84
N SER A 260 -14.32 46.56 20.93
CA SER A 260 -12.86 46.59 21.13
C SER A 260 -12.42 47.84 21.90
N HIS A 261 -11.14 47.93 22.24
CA HIS A 261 -10.55 49.22 22.66
C HIS A 261 -10.16 50.08 21.43
N ILE A 262 -10.23 51.42 21.57
CA ILE A 262 -9.89 52.42 20.52
C ILE A 262 -8.52 52.22 19.86
N LYS A 263 -7.56 51.58 20.56
CA LYS A 263 -6.17 51.41 20.09
C LYS A 263 -6.01 50.50 18.87
N VAL A 264 -7.07 49.82 18.42
CA VAL A 264 -7.01 48.86 17.30
C VAL A 264 -7.67 49.47 16.07
N GLU A 265 -6.91 49.58 14.98
CA GLU A 265 -7.40 50.07 13.69
C GLU A 265 -8.33 49.05 13.00
N LYS A 266 -9.33 49.56 12.27
CA LYS A 266 -10.30 48.74 11.53
C LYS A 266 -9.61 47.86 10.49
N GLU A 267 -8.67 48.43 9.73
CA GLU A 267 -7.93 47.75 8.67
C GLU A 267 -7.06 46.62 9.24
N ALA A 268 -6.54 46.79 10.47
CA ALA A 268 -5.77 45.76 11.16
C ALA A 268 -6.63 44.56 11.58
N LEU A 269 -7.89 44.77 11.96
CA LEU A 269 -8.85 43.69 12.25
C LEU A 269 -9.20 42.93 10.98
N GLU A 270 -9.58 43.64 9.91
CA GLU A 270 -9.94 43.03 8.63
C GLU A 270 -8.77 42.21 8.06
N LYS A 271 -7.57 42.78 8.06
CA LYS A 271 -6.35 42.10 7.62
C LYS A 271 -6.04 40.88 8.50
N THR A 272 -6.15 40.99 9.82
CA THR A 272 -5.86 39.87 10.73
C THR A 272 -6.83 38.71 10.51
N VAL A 273 -8.12 39.00 10.30
CA VAL A 273 -9.12 37.96 9.94
C VAL A 273 -8.76 37.34 8.59
N ALA A 274 -8.48 38.15 7.57
CA ALA A 274 -8.18 37.66 6.23
C ALA A 274 -6.91 36.81 6.18
N ASP A 275 -5.82 37.26 6.81
CA ASP A 275 -4.57 36.52 6.92
C ASP A 275 -4.76 35.20 7.68
N THR A 276 -5.54 35.22 8.77
CA THR A 276 -5.81 34.02 9.58
C THR A 276 -6.60 33.00 8.78
N VAL A 277 -7.74 33.38 8.19
CA VAL A 277 -8.59 32.47 7.40
C VAL A 277 -7.86 31.99 6.13
N GLY A 278 -7.13 32.88 5.45
CA GLY A 278 -6.36 32.54 4.25
C GLY A 278 -5.21 31.57 4.51
N SER A 279 -4.67 31.53 5.73
CA SER A 279 -3.62 30.57 6.13
C SER A 279 -4.15 29.21 6.58
N MET A 280 -5.48 29.03 6.69
CA MET A 280 -6.04 27.81 7.24
C MET A 280 -5.87 26.62 6.28
N PRO A 281 -5.47 25.45 6.80
CA PRO A 281 -5.35 24.27 5.99
C PRO A 281 -6.72 23.74 5.54
N VAL A 282 -6.86 23.45 4.25
CA VAL A 282 -8.05 22.83 3.67
C VAL A 282 -7.69 21.57 2.89
N HIS A 283 -8.61 20.61 2.84
CA HIS A 283 -8.48 19.43 1.99
C HIS A 283 -9.71 19.29 1.10
N HIS A 284 -9.47 19.23 -0.21
CA HIS A 284 -10.50 19.04 -1.22
C HIS A 284 -10.55 17.60 -1.70
N PHE A 285 -11.75 17.02 -1.68
CA PHE A 285 -12.06 15.76 -2.37
C PHE A 285 -12.69 16.01 -3.76
N CYS A 286 -13.15 17.24 -4.01
CA CYS A 286 -13.68 17.65 -5.31
C CYS A 286 -12.60 18.37 -6.14
N GLY A 287 -12.91 18.71 -7.39
CA GLY A 287 -11.98 19.42 -8.29
C GLY A 287 -11.74 20.90 -7.96
N SER A 288 -12.30 21.45 -6.87
CA SER A 288 -12.07 22.84 -6.46
C SER A 288 -10.67 23.02 -5.87
N GLN A 289 -10.16 24.25 -5.94
CA GLN A 289 -8.93 24.70 -5.27
C GLN A 289 -9.20 25.93 -4.40
N ASP A 290 -10.46 26.22 -4.10
CA ASP A 290 -10.87 27.44 -3.42
C ASP A 290 -10.58 27.37 -1.92
N GLY A 291 -10.17 28.51 -1.34
CA GLY A 291 -10.09 28.67 0.10
C GLY A 291 -11.47 28.80 0.76
N VAL A 292 -11.47 28.91 2.08
CA VAL A 292 -12.70 29.16 2.85
C VAL A 292 -13.30 30.50 2.43
N GLN A 293 -14.59 30.52 2.10
CA GLN A 293 -15.31 31.74 1.76
C GLN A 293 -15.82 32.42 3.05
N PHE A 294 -15.51 33.70 3.22
CA PHE A 294 -15.92 34.48 4.38
C PHE A 294 -16.15 35.94 4.03
N LYS A 295 -16.90 36.64 4.88
CA LYS A 295 -17.06 38.10 4.85
C LYS A 295 -16.80 38.68 6.24
N THR A 296 -16.04 39.75 6.29
CA THR A 296 -15.73 40.47 7.52
C THR A 296 -16.55 41.77 7.56
N HIS A 297 -17.20 42.03 8.68
CA HIS A 297 -17.95 43.26 8.94
C HIS A 297 -17.42 43.89 10.22
N ILE A 298 -16.91 45.12 10.12
CA ILE A 298 -16.44 45.89 11.28
C ILE A 298 -17.44 47.01 11.56
N LEU A 299 -18.08 46.93 12.73
CA LEU A 299 -19.16 47.83 13.16
C LEU A 299 -18.66 48.75 14.28
N SER A 300 -18.90 50.05 14.16
CA SER A 300 -18.45 51.06 15.13
C SER A 300 -19.35 51.09 16.37
N VAL A 301 -18.74 51.06 17.55
CA VAL A 301 -19.41 51.05 18.86
C VAL A 301 -19.20 52.39 19.58
N TYR A 302 -20.28 52.99 20.05
CA TYR A 302 -20.30 54.32 20.69
C TYR A 302 -20.86 54.26 22.11
N ASP A 303 -20.42 55.18 22.97
CA ASP A 303 -21.04 55.38 24.28
C ASP A 303 -22.27 56.32 24.22
N LYS A 304 -22.90 56.55 25.37
CA LYS A 304 -24.04 57.46 25.51
C LYS A 304 -23.72 58.92 25.16
N ALA A 305 -22.44 59.31 25.12
CA ALA A 305 -21.96 60.63 24.73
C ALA A 305 -21.57 60.69 23.24
N GLU A 306 -21.92 59.66 22.46
CA GLU A 306 -21.60 59.49 21.03
C GLU A 306 -20.08 59.50 20.73
N CYS A 307 -19.25 59.18 21.72
CA CYS A 307 -17.82 58.98 21.51
C CYS A 307 -17.56 57.55 21.03
N LEU A 308 -16.73 57.40 20.00
CA LEU A 308 -16.30 56.09 19.50
C LEU A 308 -15.50 55.37 20.58
N GLN A 309 -15.98 54.21 21.02
CA GLN A 309 -15.33 53.39 22.06
C GLN A 309 -14.55 52.20 21.47
N GLY A 310 -14.87 51.79 20.25
CA GLY A 310 -14.16 50.74 19.52
C GLY A 310 -15.03 50.09 18.46
N TYR A 311 -14.78 48.80 18.20
CA TYR A 311 -15.40 48.07 17.11
C TYR A 311 -15.88 46.67 17.52
N ILE A 312 -16.96 46.21 16.89
CA ILE A 312 -17.30 44.79 16.81
C ILE A 312 -16.73 44.25 15.50
N CYS A 313 -16.11 43.07 15.56
CA CYS A 313 -15.65 42.34 14.38
C CYS A 313 -16.54 41.11 14.18
N ALA A 314 -17.41 41.16 13.19
CA ALA A 314 -18.25 40.04 12.82
C ALA A 314 -17.71 39.33 11.58
N VAL A 315 -17.59 38.01 11.65
CA VAL A 315 -17.10 37.17 10.55
C VAL A 315 -18.21 36.22 10.15
N ARG A 316 -18.69 36.35 8.91
CA ARG A 316 -19.61 35.40 8.29
C ARG A 316 -18.79 34.34 7.56
N ILE A 317 -18.94 33.08 7.94
CA ILE A 317 -18.28 31.92 7.33
C ILE A 317 -19.32 31.13 6.52
N GLU A 318 -19.03 30.85 5.26
CA GLU A 318 -19.89 30.00 4.44
C GLU A 318 -19.57 28.51 4.67
N ALA A 319 -20.56 27.64 4.43
CA ALA A 319 -20.36 26.19 4.47
C ALA A 319 -19.33 25.77 3.41
N PHE A 320 -18.38 24.92 3.79
CA PHE A 320 -17.32 24.48 2.90
C PHE A 320 -17.62 23.13 2.27
N CYS A 321 -17.25 22.97 0.99
CA CYS A 321 -17.58 21.78 0.20
C CYS A 321 -16.93 20.51 0.77
N CYS A 322 -15.70 20.59 1.28
CA CYS A 322 -14.92 19.45 1.76
C CYS A 322 -14.58 19.58 3.26
N ALA A 323 -13.30 19.67 3.64
CA ALA A 323 -12.85 19.74 5.03
C ALA A 323 -11.92 20.93 5.29
N VAL A 324 -12.18 21.65 6.39
CA VAL A 324 -11.37 22.78 6.87
C VAL A 324 -10.78 22.43 8.23
N PHE A 325 -9.46 22.51 8.34
CA PHE A 325 -8.71 22.19 9.55
C PHE A 325 -8.36 23.47 10.30
N HIS A 326 -8.50 23.46 11.63
CA HIS A 326 -8.03 24.56 12.47
C HIS A 326 -6.54 24.43 12.83
N ASP A 327 -5.99 23.22 12.73
CA ASP A 327 -4.57 22.91 12.85
C ASP A 327 -4.28 21.59 12.10
N ASN A 328 -3.01 21.29 11.86
CA ASN A 328 -2.61 19.99 11.35
C ASN A 328 -3.04 18.86 12.32
N PRO A 329 -3.40 17.67 11.84
CA PRO A 329 -3.69 16.53 12.69
C PRO A 329 -2.44 16.16 13.52
N GLU A 330 -2.63 15.94 14.81
CA GLU A 330 -1.63 15.35 15.70
C GLU A 330 -1.70 13.83 15.55
N SER A 331 -1.07 13.32 14.50
CA SER A 331 -0.95 11.89 14.19
C SER A 331 0.42 11.60 13.57
N TRP A 332 1.03 10.48 13.97
CA TRP A 332 2.43 10.17 13.62
C TRP A 332 2.57 8.75 13.08
N ILE A 333 3.67 8.52 12.37
CA ILE A 333 4.12 7.22 11.87
C ILE A 333 5.63 7.08 12.09
N VAL A 334 6.11 5.84 12.11
CA VAL A 334 7.53 5.51 12.12
C VAL A 334 8.00 5.35 10.68
N MET A 335 8.95 6.18 10.26
CA MET A 335 9.56 6.18 8.93
C MET A 335 11.07 5.95 9.10
N GLY A 336 11.52 4.75 8.74
CA GLY A 336 12.88 4.30 9.01
C GLY A 336 13.19 4.40 10.50
N ASP A 337 14.10 5.31 10.82
CA ASP A 337 14.68 5.49 12.16
C ASP A 337 14.02 6.65 12.92
N THR A 338 13.01 7.29 12.34
CA THR A 338 12.45 8.55 12.84
C THR A 338 10.93 8.49 12.97
N ILE A 339 10.40 9.32 13.86
CA ILE A 339 8.95 9.54 13.99
C ILE A 339 8.59 10.80 13.21
N GLU A 340 7.69 10.65 12.24
CA GLU A 340 7.24 11.75 11.39
C GLU A 340 5.76 12.04 11.63
N ARG A 341 5.40 13.33 11.69
CA ARG A 341 4.00 13.77 11.76
C ARG A 341 3.37 13.66 10.37
N LEU A 342 2.17 13.08 10.30
CA LEU A 342 1.44 12.98 9.05
C LEU A 342 1.01 14.35 8.54
N SER A 343 1.19 14.59 7.24
CA SER A 343 0.59 15.74 6.55
C SER A 343 -0.92 15.56 6.45
N ILE A 344 -1.68 16.66 6.33
CA ILE A 344 -3.15 16.61 6.17
C ILE A 344 -3.57 15.72 5.01
N ARG A 345 -2.86 15.82 3.88
CA ARG A 345 -3.11 14.99 2.71
C ARG A 345 -2.95 13.51 3.05
N LYS A 346 -1.81 13.11 3.61
CA LYS A 346 -1.53 11.71 3.90
C LYS A 346 -2.45 11.15 5.00
N TRP A 347 -2.72 11.95 6.03
CA TRP A 347 -3.64 11.61 7.10
C TRP A 347 -5.06 11.38 6.57
N THR A 348 -5.55 12.27 5.72
CA THR A 348 -6.89 12.15 5.13
C THR A 348 -6.99 10.95 4.19
N GLU A 349 -5.97 10.71 3.35
CA GLU A 349 -5.86 9.50 2.51
C GLU A 349 -5.95 8.22 3.34
N LEU A 350 -5.21 8.11 4.45
CA LEU A 350 -5.23 6.93 5.32
C LEU A 350 -6.55 6.79 6.10
N MET A 351 -7.12 7.90 6.60
CA MET A 351 -8.38 7.90 7.34
C MET A 351 -9.58 7.49 6.49
N THR A 352 -9.56 7.85 5.20
CA THR A 352 -10.66 7.57 4.26
C THR A 352 -10.41 6.35 3.39
N ALA A 353 -9.23 5.71 3.48
CA ALA A 353 -8.89 4.51 2.74
C ALA A 353 -9.94 3.41 2.94
N ALA A 354 -10.52 2.96 1.84
CA ALA A 354 -11.50 1.90 1.78
C ALA A 354 -11.10 0.91 0.69
N ASP A 355 -11.55 -0.34 0.83
CA ASP A 355 -11.41 -1.30 -0.24
C ASP A 355 -12.06 -0.75 -1.52
N PRO A 356 -11.42 -0.93 -2.69
CA PRO A 356 -12.02 -0.50 -3.95
C PRO A 356 -13.41 -1.11 -4.12
N ASP A 357 -14.34 -0.33 -4.67
CA ASP A 357 -15.68 -0.81 -4.99
C ASP A 357 -15.60 -1.82 -6.14
N LEU A 358 -15.67 -3.10 -5.77
CA LEU A 358 -15.71 -4.22 -6.69
C LEU A 358 -17.12 -4.76 -6.88
N SER A 359 -18.19 -4.04 -6.54
CA SER A 359 -19.56 -4.57 -6.61
C SER A 359 -19.90 -5.13 -8.02
N ASN A 360 -19.42 -4.49 -9.08
CA ASN A 360 -19.59 -4.93 -10.48
C ASN A 360 -18.68 -6.12 -10.88
N LEU A 361 -17.75 -6.51 -10.00
CA LEU A 361 -16.71 -7.52 -10.20
C LEU A 361 -16.62 -8.52 -9.03
N ALA A 362 -17.56 -8.51 -8.09
CA ALA A 362 -17.49 -9.28 -6.86
C ALA A 362 -17.51 -10.79 -7.13
N ASP A 363 -18.29 -11.23 -8.12
CA ASP A 363 -18.34 -12.64 -8.55
C ASP A 363 -17.03 -13.11 -9.22
N LYS A 364 -16.10 -12.19 -9.47
CA LYS A 364 -14.87 -12.41 -10.26
C LYS A 364 -13.59 -12.33 -9.43
N PHE A 365 -13.64 -11.70 -8.25
CA PHE A 365 -12.49 -11.49 -7.39
C PHE A 365 -12.85 -11.74 -5.93
N GLU A 366 -11.98 -12.45 -5.23
CA GLU A 366 -12.08 -12.68 -3.80
C GLU A 366 -11.17 -11.71 -3.06
N ASN A 367 -11.70 -11.05 -2.04
CA ASN A 367 -10.92 -10.20 -1.15
C ASN A 367 -10.08 -11.09 -0.22
N VAL A 368 -8.77 -11.13 -0.45
CA VAL A 368 -7.81 -11.90 0.35
C VAL A 368 -7.37 -11.11 1.58
N LEU A 369 -7.12 -9.81 1.39
CA LEU A 369 -6.78 -8.90 2.48
C LEU A 369 -7.53 -7.59 2.28
N SER A 370 -8.37 -7.26 3.26
CA SER A 370 -9.26 -6.10 3.24
C SER A 370 -8.70 -4.96 4.06
N LEU A 371 -8.77 -3.75 3.52
CA LEU A 371 -8.47 -2.50 4.24
C LEU A 371 -9.38 -2.31 5.44
N SER A 372 -10.65 -2.73 5.37
CA SER A 372 -11.61 -2.51 6.44
C SER A 372 -11.25 -3.18 7.77
N ASN A 373 -10.47 -4.26 7.75
CA ASN A 373 -10.19 -5.10 8.93
C ASN A 373 -8.69 -5.21 9.27
N GLY A 374 -7.82 -4.54 8.52
CA GLY A 374 -6.37 -4.71 8.66
C GLY A 374 -5.64 -3.56 9.38
N PRO A 375 -4.34 -3.72 9.61
CA PRO A 375 -3.46 -2.66 10.10
C PRO A 375 -3.42 -1.40 9.19
N PRO A 376 -3.15 -0.20 9.73
CA PRO A 376 -3.11 1.08 9.01
C PRO A 376 -2.46 1.09 7.63
N LEU A 377 -1.32 0.39 7.49
CA LEU A 377 -0.46 0.47 6.30
C LEU A 377 -0.69 -0.65 5.29
N ILE A 378 -1.64 -1.55 5.55
CA ILE A 378 -1.92 -2.63 4.60
C ILE A 378 -2.45 -2.08 3.28
N LYS A 379 -2.21 -2.85 2.22
CA LYS A 379 -2.76 -2.65 0.89
C LYS A 379 -3.72 -3.80 0.58
N PRO A 380 -4.80 -3.57 -0.15
CA PRO A 380 -5.75 -4.63 -0.42
C PRO A 380 -5.11 -5.70 -1.32
N VAL A 381 -5.41 -6.96 -1.03
CA VAL A 381 -4.97 -8.11 -1.82
C VAL A 381 -6.21 -8.81 -2.35
N TYR A 382 -6.22 -9.07 -3.65
CA TYR A 382 -7.31 -9.77 -4.32
C TYR A 382 -6.77 -10.98 -5.07
N SER A 383 -7.51 -12.08 -4.99
CA SER A 383 -7.32 -13.24 -5.87
C SER A 383 -8.45 -13.28 -6.89
N LYS A 384 -8.21 -13.88 -8.05
CA LYS A 384 -9.30 -14.20 -8.99
C LYS A 384 -10.11 -15.37 -8.45
N ALA A 385 -11.43 -15.31 -8.58
CA ALA A 385 -12.31 -16.39 -8.16
C ALA A 385 -11.92 -17.71 -8.85
N GLY A 386 -11.83 -18.78 -8.06
CA GLY A 386 -11.44 -20.12 -8.51
C GLY A 386 -9.93 -20.40 -8.54
N LEU A 387 -9.07 -19.44 -8.20
CA LEU A 387 -7.68 -19.74 -7.80
C LEU A 387 -7.67 -20.33 -6.39
N GLN A 388 -6.58 -21.04 -6.05
CA GLN A 388 -6.39 -21.53 -4.69
C GLN A 388 -6.47 -20.38 -3.69
N CYS A 389 -7.34 -20.50 -2.69
CA CYS A 389 -7.45 -19.49 -1.65
C CYS A 389 -6.18 -19.49 -0.78
N VAL A 390 -5.97 -18.43 0.01
CA VAL A 390 -4.79 -18.34 0.87
C VAL A 390 -4.70 -19.48 1.89
N SER A 391 -5.83 -19.99 2.36
CA SER A 391 -5.88 -21.16 3.25
C SER A 391 -5.33 -22.41 2.56
N GLU A 392 -5.75 -22.69 1.33
CA GLU A 392 -5.26 -23.83 0.54
C GLU A 392 -3.77 -23.69 0.21
N LEU A 393 -3.32 -22.49 -0.17
CA LEU A 393 -1.91 -22.20 -0.43
C LEU A 393 -1.06 -22.40 0.84
N GLN A 394 -1.58 -21.98 1.99
CA GLN A 394 -0.93 -22.19 3.29
C GLN A 394 -0.84 -23.67 3.63
N GLU A 395 -1.90 -24.46 3.40
CA GLU A 395 -1.86 -25.91 3.61
C GLU A 395 -0.87 -26.61 2.68
N CYS A 396 -0.72 -26.14 1.44
CA CYS A 396 0.25 -26.68 0.48
C CYS A 396 1.69 -26.35 0.87
N LEU A 397 1.98 -25.08 1.18
CA LEU A 397 3.34 -24.60 1.45
C LEU A 397 3.81 -24.90 2.87
N TYR A 398 2.94 -24.65 3.85
CA TYR A 398 3.25 -24.69 5.28
C TYR A 398 2.19 -25.48 6.05
N PRO A 399 1.98 -26.78 5.74
CA PRO A 399 1.03 -27.60 6.49
C PRO A 399 1.47 -27.70 7.95
N VAL A 400 0.52 -27.51 8.87
CA VAL A 400 0.76 -27.68 10.31
C VAL A 400 0.59 -29.15 10.68
N GLY A 401 1.56 -29.72 11.39
CA GLY A 401 1.45 -31.10 11.90
C GLY A 401 0.32 -31.25 12.93
N SER A 402 -0.18 -32.46 13.14
CA SER A 402 -1.17 -32.71 14.20
C SER A 402 -0.52 -32.74 15.58
N ASN A 403 0.64 -33.42 15.71
CA ASN A 403 1.40 -33.59 16.96
C ASN A 403 2.93 -33.49 16.75
N GLU A 404 3.38 -32.87 15.65
CA GLU A 404 4.80 -32.73 15.33
C GLU A 404 5.08 -31.40 14.62
N ILE A 405 6.36 -31.01 14.60
CA ILE A 405 6.83 -29.90 13.77
C ILE A 405 7.19 -30.45 12.39
N LYS A 406 6.51 -29.97 11.35
CA LYS A 406 6.85 -30.31 9.96
C LYS A 406 7.98 -29.44 9.42
N TRP A 407 8.87 -30.01 8.63
CA TRP A 407 10.05 -29.32 8.07
C TRP A 407 9.78 -29.03 6.60
N LYS A 408 9.79 -27.75 6.20
CA LYS A 408 9.35 -27.29 4.88
C LYS A 408 10.24 -26.18 4.32
N PRO A 409 10.36 -26.04 3.00
CA PRO A 409 10.03 -27.04 1.97
C PRO A 409 11.00 -28.23 2.02
N GLU A 410 10.52 -29.45 1.74
CA GLU A 410 11.35 -30.67 1.79
C GLU A 410 12.55 -30.63 0.84
N THR A 411 12.38 -30.01 -0.33
CA THR A 411 13.44 -29.87 -1.34
C THR A 411 14.60 -29.03 -0.81
N ILE A 412 14.31 -27.89 -0.17
CA ILE A 412 15.32 -27.02 0.43
C ILE A 412 15.97 -27.71 1.64
N CYS A 413 15.20 -28.41 2.46
CA CYS A 413 15.74 -29.17 3.60
C CYS A 413 16.76 -30.21 3.12
N THR A 414 16.37 -31.05 2.16
CA THR A 414 17.21 -32.12 1.61
C THR A 414 18.49 -31.56 0.99
N ASP A 415 18.36 -30.48 0.20
CA ASP A 415 19.49 -29.76 -0.39
C ASP A 415 20.47 -29.26 0.68
N LEU A 416 19.95 -28.56 1.71
CA LEU A 416 20.77 -27.95 2.75
C LEU A 416 21.47 -29.00 3.62
N PHE A 417 20.79 -30.10 3.98
CA PHE A 417 21.42 -31.17 4.77
C PHE A 417 22.49 -31.92 3.97
N SER A 418 22.32 -32.03 2.65
CA SER A 418 23.37 -32.58 1.77
C SER A 418 24.59 -31.65 1.65
N GLU A 419 24.37 -30.33 1.63
CA GLU A 419 25.43 -29.32 1.52
C GLU A 419 26.18 -29.11 2.83
N TYR A 420 25.49 -29.26 3.97
CA TYR A 420 25.98 -28.94 5.31
C TYR A 420 25.70 -30.11 6.27
N PRO A 421 26.56 -31.14 6.30
CA PRO A 421 26.46 -32.23 7.24
C PRO A 421 26.48 -31.72 8.69
N GLY A 422 25.51 -32.15 9.51
CA GLY A 422 25.36 -31.70 10.91
C GLY A 422 24.30 -30.62 11.13
N LEU A 423 23.80 -29.97 10.07
CA LEU A 423 22.71 -29.00 10.17
C LEU A 423 21.42 -29.63 10.72
N GLU A 424 21.08 -30.84 10.26
CA GLU A 424 19.88 -31.55 10.73
C GLU A 424 19.94 -31.85 12.22
N ASP A 425 21.09 -32.35 12.70
CA ASP A 425 21.31 -32.65 14.13
C ASP A 425 21.32 -31.39 14.98
N LEU A 426 21.92 -30.30 14.47
CA LEU A 426 21.91 -29.00 15.12
C LEU A 426 20.48 -28.49 15.32
N MET A 427 19.63 -28.61 14.30
CA MET A 427 18.22 -28.22 14.39
C MET A 427 17.46 -29.12 15.36
N LYS A 428 17.60 -30.45 15.27
CA LYS A 428 16.94 -31.39 16.20
C LYS A 428 17.28 -31.13 17.67
N LYS A 429 18.53 -30.74 17.97
CA LYS A 429 18.97 -30.38 19.34
C LYS A 429 18.30 -29.11 19.88
N ARG A 430 17.90 -28.19 19.01
CA ARG A 430 17.30 -26.90 19.41
C ARG A 430 15.77 -26.93 19.48
N ILE A 431 15.14 -27.89 18.85
CA ILE A 431 13.67 -27.96 18.74
C ILE A 431 13.08 -28.65 19.98
N PRO A 432 12.11 -28.04 20.66
CA PRO A 432 11.40 -28.68 21.77
C PRO A 432 10.61 -29.92 21.29
N PRO A 433 10.58 -31.02 22.08
CA PRO A 433 10.13 -32.33 21.60
C PRO A 433 8.62 -32.48 21.30
N LEU A 434 7.75 -31.51 21.61
CA LEU A 434 6.28 -31.72 21.59
C LEU A 434 5.44 -30.56 20.99
N ASN A 435 6.01 -29.74 20.12
CA ASN A 435 5.30 -28.58 19.59
C ASN A 435 4.54 -28.89 18.29
N LYS A 436 3.26 -28.52 18.22
CA LYS A 436 2.48 -28.54 16.99
C LYS A 436 2.86 -27.33 16.14
N GLY A 437 3.45 -27.53 14.95
CA GLY A 437 3.94 -26.39 14.16
C GLY A 437 4.63 -26.74 12.85
N VAL A 438 5.39 -25.77 12.35
CA VAL A 438 6.20 -25.86 11.13
C VAL A 438 7.53 -25.13 11.29
N LEU A 439 8.59 -25.74 10.75
CA LEU A 439 9.90 -25.13 10.53
C LEU A 439 10.04 -24.81 9.05
N ILE A 440 10.19 -23.54 8.73
CA ILE A 440 10.25 -23.04 7.36
C ILE A 440 11.69 -22.65 7.03
N PHE A 441 12.36 -23.54 6.31
CA PHE A 441 13.72 -23.36 5.80
C PHE A 441 13.72 -22.46 4.57
N SER A 442 14.61 -21.48 4.60
CA SER A 442 15.00 -20.67 3.46
C SER A 442 16.51 -20.63 3.36
N ARG A 443 17.04 -20.53 2.14
CA ARG A 443 18.47 -20.24 1.94
C ARG A 443 18.84 -18.83 2.38
N SER A 444 17.87 -17.92 2.45
CA SER A 444 18.01 -16.57 2.98
C SER A 444 16.62 -15.95 3.10
N TRP A 445 16.08 -15.89 4.32
CA TRP A 445 14.80 -15.21 4.56
C TRP A 445 14.89 -13.72 4.21
N ALA A 446 16.08 -13.13 4.33
CA ALA A 446 16.35 -11.77 3.87
C ALA A 446 16.01 -11.59 2.39
N VAL A 447 16.46 -12.50 1.52
CA VAL A 447 16.18 -12.44 0.07
C VAL A 447 14.70 -12.66 -0.23
N ASP A 448 14.07 -13.62 0.45
CA ASP A 448 12.66 -13.95 0.23
C ASP A 448 11.72 -12.78 0.59
N ILE A 449 12.15 -11.91 1.51
CA ILE A 449 11.42 -10.68 1.86
C ILE A 449 11.94 -9.42 1.14
N GLY A 450 12.90 -9.55 0.23
CA GLY A 450 13.38 -8.46 -0.63
C GLY A 450 14.60 -7.67 -0.11
N LEU A 451 15.27 -8.16 0.94
CA LEU A 451 16.54 -7.63 1.43
C LEU A 451 17.74 -8.34 0.79
N TRP A 452 18.94 -7.79 0.95
CA TRP A 452 20.16 -8.41 0.45
C TRP A 452 20.55 -9.65 1.26
N LYS A 453 21.14 -10.65 0.59
CA LYS A 453 21.65 -11.87 1.21
C LYS A 453 22.87 -11.55 2.08
N ARG A 454 22.95 -12.10 3.28
CA ARG A 454 24.15 -12.00 4.10
C ARG A 454 25.17 -13.07 3.71
N GLN A 455 26.44 -12.67 3.60
CA GLN A 455 27.48 -13.54 3.01
C GLN A 455 27.80 -14.76 3.88
N ASP A 456 27.75 -14.60 5.21
CA ASP A 456 28.12 -15.66 6.17
C ASP A 456 26.97 -16.57 6.60
N VAL A 457 25.76 -16.26 6.13
CA VAL A 457 24.55 -17.04 6.43
C VAL A 457 24.46 -18.24 5.49
N VAL A 458 24.41 -19.43 6.11
CA VAL A 458 24.19 -20.71 5.47
C VAL A 458 22.74 -20.84 5.03
N CYS A 459 21.83 -20.64 5.99
CA CYS A 459 20.38 -20.67 5.81
C CYS A 459 19.70 -19.96 6.97
N ASP A 460 18.42 -19.63 6.77
CA ASP A 460 17.53 -19.14 7.82
C ASP A 460 16.37 -20.12 8.00
N VAL A 461 15.92 -20.34 9.23
CA VAL A 461 14.82 -21.24 9.56
C VAL A 461 13.84 -20.54 10.49
N LEU A 462 12.60 -20.39 10.04
CA LEU A 462 11.53 -19.77 10.82
C LEU A 462 10.70 -20.86 11.53
N LEU A 463 10.72 -20.87 12.85
CA LEU A 463 9.84 -21.69 13.68
C LEU A 463 8.52 -20.97 13.92
N VAL A 464 7.42 -21.61 13.55
CA VAL A 464 6.05 -21.19 13.85
C VAL A 464 5.34 -22.36 14.50
N ALA A 465 5.06 -22.25 15.80
CA ALA A 465 4.47 -23.35 16.56
C ALA A 465 3.50 -22.85 17.63
N GLU A 466 2.55 -23.70 17.98
CA GLU A 466 1.60 -23.46 19.07
C GLU A 466 2.32 -23.45 20.43
N ASN A 467 1.89 -22.55 21.31
CA ASN A 467 2.45 -22.31 22.64
C ASN A 467 3.95 -21.94 22.62
N ALA A 468 4.44 -21.38 21.51
CA ALA A 468 5.79 -20.88 21.37
C ALA A 468 5.81 -19.48 20.73
N TYR A 469 6.87 -18.73 20.98
CA TYR A 469 7.18 -17.53 20.20
C TYR A 469 7.65 -17.91 18.79
N PRO A 470 7.37 -17.08 17.77
CA PRO A 470 8.01 -17.22 16.47
C PRO A 470 9.52 -16.95 16.62
N VAL A 471 10.35 -17.88 16.15
CA VAL A 471 11.82 -17.78 16.23
C VAL A 471 12.42 -17.87 14.83
N LEU A 472 13.26 -16.91 14.46
CA LEU A 472 14.06 -16.94 13.24
C LEU A 472 15.48 -17.38 13.59
N TYR A 473 15.79 -18.64 13.31
CA TYR A 473 17.14 -19.17 13.43
C TYR A 473 17.95 -18.79 12.20
N THR A 474 19.05 -18.05 12.39
CA THR A 474 20.03 -17.75 11.34
C THR A 474 21.25 -18.62 11.57
N VAL A 475 21.52 -19.53 10.64
CA VAL A 475 22.65 -20.46 10.74
C VAL A 475 23.86 -19.85 10.03
N VAL A 476 24.98 -19.75 10.73
CA VAL A 476 26.23 -19.19 10.20
C VAL A 476 27.37 -20.22 10.25
N LYS A 477 28.36 -20.05 9.37
CA LYS A 477 29.51 -20.98 9.28
C LYS A 477 30.47 -20.88 10.46
N GLY A 478 30.66 -19.71 11.07
CA GLY A 478 31.61 -19.52 12.18
C GLY A 478 31.38 -18.24 13.00
N ALA A 479 32.05 -18.14 14.16
CA ALA A 479 31.83 -17.06 15.15
C ALA A 479 32.42 -15.69 14.76
N SER A 480 33.47 -15.66 13.93
CA SER A 480 34.20 -14.43 13.58
C SER A 480 33.45 -13.49 12.62
N SER A 481 32.31 -13.88 12.07
CA SER A 481 31.51 -13.10 11.13
C SER A 481 30.23 -12.49 11.71
N ALA A 482 29.90 -12.79 12.97
CA ALA A 482 28.67 -12.32 13.61
C ALA A 482 28.77 -10.91 14.22
N GLU A 483 29.96 -10.30 14.25
CA GLU A 483 30.25 -9.14 15.11
C GLU A 483 29.94 -7.76 14.49
N SER A 484 29.70 -7.65 13.18
CA SER A 484 29.46 -6.33 12.53
C SER A 484 28.06 -6.10 11.95
N ASP A 485 27.29 -7.15 11.66
CA ASP A 485 26.09 -7.04 10.83
C ASP A 485 24.80 -7.23 11.64
N ASN A 486 23.82 -6.32 11.46
CA ASN A 486 22.59 -6.22 12.24
C ASN A 486 21.64 -7.43 12.00
N TRP A 487 21.97 -8.64 12.42
CA TRP A 487 21.23 -9.92 12.20
C TRP A 487 19.75 -9.88 12.61
N ARG A 488 19.39 -8.89 13.42
CA ARG A 488 18.02 -8.56 13.83
C ARG A 488 17.19 -7.93 12.71
N GLU A 489 17.82 -7.36 11.70
CA GLU A 489 17.16 -6.66 10.58
C GLU A 489 16.22 -7.58 9.80
N THR A 490 16.61 -8.84 9.55
CA THR A 490 15.75 -9.80 8.85
C THR A 490 14.51 -10.14 9.68
N ALA A 491 14.65 -10.35 10.98
CA ALA A 491 13.52 -10.59 11.88
C ALA A 491 12.62 -9.36 12.01
N TYR A 492 13.21 -8.17 12.14
CA TYR A 492 12.51 -6.87 12.15
C TYR A 492 11.69 -6.69 10.86
N ALA A 493 12.33 -6.81 9.70
CA ALA A 493 11.67 -6.67 8.41
C ALA A 493 10.59 -7.73 8.22
N LEU A 494 10.86 -8.98 8.60
CA LEU A 494 9.86 -10.06 8.53
C LEU A 494 8.63 -9.75 9.38
N LYS A 495 8.82 -9.30 10.64
CA LYS A 495 7.73 -8.88 11.52
C LYS A 495 6.93 -7.73 10.90
N HIS A 496 7.59 -6.70 10.38
CA HIS A 496 6.92 -5.56 9.76
C HIS A 496 6.14 -5.95 8.50
N LYS A 497 6.67 -6.85 7.68
CA LYS A 497 5.97 -7.37 6.50
C LYS A 497 4.79 -8.27 6.89
N LEU A 498 4.98 -9.08 7.94
CA LEU A 498 3.95 -9.65 8.82
C LEU A 498 2.66 -8.83 8.85
N VAL A 499 2.84 -7.66 9.44
CA VAL A 499 1.75 -6.77 9.83
C VAL A 499 1.29 -5.90 8.67
N ASN A 500 2.22 -5.20 8.02
CA ASN A 500 1.92 -4.16 7.04
C ASN A 500 1.65 -4.71 5.63
N GLU A 501 2.03 -5.95 5.34
CA GLU A 501 1.90 -6.53 4.00
C GLU A 501 1.07 -7.82 4.01
N GLY A 502 1.24 -8.66 5.04
CA GLY A 502 0.45 -9.87 5.27
C GLY A 502 -0.85 -9.63 6.05
N GLY A 503 -0.99 -8.47 6.70
CA GLY A 503 -2.19 -8.08 7.44
C GLY A 503 -2.37 -8.75 8.79
N TYR A 504 -1.30 -9.32 9.37
CA TYR A 504 -1.38 -9.91 10.71
C TYR A 504 -1.57 -8.81 11.76
N ALA A 505 -2.76 -8.74 12.36
CA ALA A 505 -3.13 -7.66 13.28
C ALA A 505 -2.93 -8.00 14.77
N SER A 506 -2.70 -9.26 15.14
CA SER A 506 -2.50 -9.69 16.53
C SER A 506 -1.10 -9.32 17.05
N LYS A 507 -0.87 -9.48 18.37
CA LYS A 507 0.45 -9.28 18.98
C LYS A 507 1.44 -10.28 18.38
N VAL A 508 2.54 -9.78 17.82
CA VAL A 508 3.54 -10.62 17.14
C VAL A 508 4.94 -10.09 17.38
N CYS A 509 5.85 -11.01 17.60
CA CYS A 509 7.29 -10.80 17.57
C CYS A 509 7.93 -11.85 16.66
N VAL A 510 9.13 -11.59 16.19
CA VAL A 510 10.00 -12.61 15.59
C VAL A 510 11.31 -12.54 16.34
N ILE A 511 11.60 -13.56 17.15
CA ILE A 511 12.81 -13.60 17.96
C ILE A 511 13.95 -14.10 17.09
N PRO A 512 14.98 -13.28 16.80
CA PRO A 512 16.12 -13.77 16.05
C PRO A 512 17.05 -14.58 16.95
N GLN A 513 17.62 -15.67 16.42
CA GLN A 513 18.58 -16.51 17.13
C GLN A 513 19.68 -16.98 16.18
N ILE A 514 20.94 -16.82 16.57
CA ILE A 514 22.07 -17.28 15.76
C ILE A 514 22.44 -18.71 16.16
N LEU A 515 22.66 -19.58 15.18
CA LEU A 515 23.21 -20.92 15.37
C LEU A 515 24.51 -21.06 14.59
N TYR A 516 25.51 -21.71 15.21
CA TYR A 516 26.81 -21.98 14.59
C TYR A 516 26.86 -23.43 14.12
N LEU A 517 27.22 -23.64 12.85
CA LEU A 517 27.31 -24.97 12.26
C LEU A 517 28.54 -25.74 12.79
N ASP A 518 29.68 -25.07 12.92
CA ASP A 518 30.92 -25.66 13.42
C ASP A 518 31.03 -25.48 14.94
N GLY A 519 30.81 -26.57 15.69
CA GLY A 519 31.06 -26.65 17.12
C GLY A 519 32.55 -26.62 17.51
N THR A 520 33.39 -25.80 16.88
CA THR A 520 34.80 -25.65 17.28
C THR A 520 35.02 -24.39 18.11
N LYS A 521 34.62 -24.50 19.37
CA LYS A 521 35.55 -24.38 20.50
C LYS A 521 35.03 -25.31 21.58
N ASN A 522 35.84 -26.30 21.93
CA ASN A 522 35.71 -26.94 23.23
C ASN A 522 35.54 -25.85 24.29
N GLN A 523 34.70 -26.16 25.26
CA GLN A 523 34.91 -25.81 26.65
C GLN A 523 36.33 -26.25 27.05
N MET A 524 37.34 -25.50 26.61
CA MET A 524 38.74 -25.71 26.95
C MET A 524 39.11 -24.61 27.92
N GLU A 525 39.19 -25.03 29.18
CA GLU A 525 40.07 -24.52 30.22
C GLU A 525 41.30 -23.85 29.59
N VAL A 526 41.32 -22.53 29.61
CA VAL A 526 42.57 -21.78 29.52
C VAL A 526 42.79 -21.18 30.89
N ALA A 527 43.93 -21.56 31.46
CA ALA A 527 44.38 -21.24 32.80
C ALA A 527 44.18 -19.76 33.17
N GLU A 528 43.84 -19.59 34.44
CA GLU A 528 43.93 -18.37 35.23
C GLU A 528 45.03 -17.43 34.72
N ASN A 529 44.64 -16.28 34.18
CA ASN A 529 44.85 -14.98 34.82
C ASN A 529 44.52 -13.86 33.81
N ASP A 530 43.77 -12.88 34.33
CA ASP A 530 43.45 -11.57 33.76
C ASP A 530 42.35 -11.49 32.68
N VAL A 531 41.22 -10.86 33.09
CA VAL A 531 40.09 -10.21 32.37
C VAL A 531 38.71 -10.72 32.88
N PRO A 532 37.73 -9.82 33.15
CA PRO A 532 36.68 -10.06 34.14
C PRO A 532 35.54 -10.97 33.65
N GLN A 533 35.30 -12.03 34.43
CA GLN A 533 34.03 -12.75 34.63
C GLN A 533 33.17 -13.01 33.38
N GLN A 534 33.55 -14.05 32.64
CA GLN A 534 32.64 -14.82 31.79
C GLN A 534 31.90 -15.86 32.64
N GLU A 535 30.75 -15.49 33.21
CA GLU A 535 29.76 -16.45 33.74
C GLU A 535 28.43 -16.46 32.96
N ASN A 536 28.27 -15.64 31.91
CA ASN A 536 26.99 -15.54 31.18
C ASN A 536 26.97 -16.29 29.84
N GLN A 537 27.24 -17.59 29.84
CA GLN A 537 26.62 -18.50 28.87
C GLN A 537 25.38 -19.13 29.52
N GLU A 538 24.41 -18.28 29.87
CA GLU A 538 23.13 -18.71 30.42
C GLU A 538 22.14 -19.01 29.30
N ASN A 539 21.62 -20.24 29.31
CA ASN A 539 20.34 -20.76 28.80
C ASN A 539 19.71 -20.21 27.48
N PRO A 540 19.18 -21.11 26.61
CA PRO A 540 18.25 -20.76 25.51
C PRO A 540 16.97 -20.01 25.93
N TYR A 541 16.72 -19.88 27.24
CA TYR A 541 15.57 -19.23 27.85
C TYR A 541 15.74 -17.72 28.07
N ASP A 542 16.93 -17.14 27.86
CA ASP A 542 17.14 -15.72 28.16
C ASP A 542 16.38 -14.76 27.21
N TYR A 543 16.13 -15.17 25.96
CA TYR A 543 15.32 -14.40 25.00
C TYR A 543 13.81 -14.49 25.26
N ALA A 544 13.33 -15.54 25.94
CA ALA A 544 11.93 -15.65 26.35
C ALA A 544 11.58 -14.58 27.42
N SER A 545 12.57 -14.00 28.09
CA SER A 545 12.39 -12.89 29.04
C SER A 545 12.19 -11.53 28.36
N LEU A 546 12.47 -11.40 27.06
CA LEU A 546 12.44 -10.12 26.37
C LEU A 546 11.03 -9.70 25.96
N TYR A 547 10.18 -10.64 25.56
CA TYR A 547 8.82 -10.37 25.11
C TYR A 547 7.78 -10.91 26.11
N PRO A 548 6.62 -10.25 26.29
CA PRO A 548 5.60 -10.73 27.20
C PRO A 548 4.98 -12.08 26.77
N GLU A 549 4.39 -12.83 27.71
CA GLU A 549 3.76 -14.14 27.45
C GLU A 549 2.60 -14.06 26.44
N ASN A 550 1.91 -12.92 26.35
CA ASN A 550 0.80 -12.73 25.40
C ASN A 550 1.23 -12.50 23.94
N TYR A 551 2.51 -12.67 23.63
CA TYR A 551 3.06 -12.76 22.27
C TYR A 551 3.31 -14.22 21.82
N ILE A 552 3.07 -15.20 22.70
CA ILE A 552 3.13 -16.63 22.39
C ILE A 552 1.96 -16.97 21.45
N LEU A 553 2.23 -17.70 20.36
CA LEU A 553 1.20 -18.08 19.39
C LEU A 553 0.27 -19.15 19.97
N THR A 554 -1.04 -18.92 19.91
CA THR A 554 -2.05 -19.93 20.21
C THR A 554 -2.37 -20.79 18.97
N SER A 555 -3.14 -21.87 19.14
CA SER A 555 -3.68 -22.66 18.02
C SER A 555 -4.44 -21.83 16.98
N ARG A 556 -5.07 -20.71 17.39
CA ARG A 556 -5.78 -19.80 16.49
C ARG A 556 -4.82 -18.87 15.74
N ASP A 557 -3.71 -18.52 16.36
CA ASP A 557 -2.73 -17.58 15.79
C ASP A 557 -1.86 -18.23 14.72
N VAL A 558 -1.48 -19.52 14.88
CA VAL A 558 -0.59 -20.22 13.94
C VAL A 558 -1.12 -20.18 12.49
N PRO A 559 -2.38 -20.57 12.20
CA PRO A 559 -2.90 -20.46 10.83
C PRO A 559 -2.96 -19.02 10.33
N ALA A 560 -3.35 -18.05 11.17
CA ALA A 560 -3.41 -16.65 10.79
C ALA A 560 -2.02 -16.09 10.44
N PHE A 561 -1.00 -16.45 11.21
CA PHE A 561 0.39 -16.09 10.98
C PHE A 561 0.89 -16.69 9.65
N LEU A 562 0.65 -17.98 9.42
CA LEU A 562 1.12 -18.66 8.21
C LEU A 562 0.41 -18.13 6.95
N ARG A 563 -0.87 -17.78 7.03
CA ARG A 563 -1.60 -17.14 5.90
C ARG A 563 -1.03 -15.76 5.60
N ALA A 564 -0.73 -14.94 6.62
CA ALA A 564 -0.05 -13.67 6.43
C ALA A 564 1.33 -13.85 5.78
N LEU A 565 2.07 -14.90 6.18
CA LEU A 565 3.36 -15.25 5.57
C LEU A 565 3.23 -15.65 4.10
N VAL A 566 2.22 -16.46 3.74
CA VAL A 566 1.93 -16.81 2.35
C VAL A 566 1.69 -15.56 1.50
N ILE A 567 0.90 -14.60 2.01
CA ILE A 567 0.67 -13.33 1.32
C ILE A 567 1.99 -12.57 1.14
N VAL A 568 2.82 -12.46 2.18
CA VAL A 568 4.11 -11.76 2.12
C VAL A 568 5.02 -12.32 1.03
N VAL A 569 5.11 -13.65 0.92
CA VAL A 569 6.06 -14.32 0.02
C VAL A 569 5.52 -14.45 -1.41
N LEU A 570 4.23 -14.68 -1.59
CA LEU A 570 3.64 -14.93 -2.92
C LEU A 570 3.15 -13.67 -3.64
N ARG A 571 3.00 -12.55 -2.94
CA ARG A 571 2.41 -11.35 -3.55
C ARG A 571 3.29 -10.73 -4.63
N PHE A 572 2.63 -10.19 -5.65
CA PHE A 572 3.23 -9.30 -6.64
C PHE A 572 2.22 -8.24 -7.07
N LYS A 573 2.72 -7.07 -7.50
CA LYS A 573 1.87 -5.95 -7.89
C LYS A 573 0.99 -6.34 -9.08
N SER A 574 -0.31 -6.17 -8.93
CA SER A 574 -1.30 -6.47 -9.95
C SER A 574 -1.39 -5.35 -10.98
N TYR A 575 -1.59 -5.71 -12.25
CA TYR A 575 -1.96 -4.77 -13.31
C TYR A 575 -3.32 -4.09 -13.05
N LEU A 576 -4.14 -4.63 -12.14
CA LEU A 576 -5.43 -4.04 -11.78
C LEU A 576 -5.28 -2.81 -10.87
N SER A 577 -4.13 -2.64 -10.22
CA SER A 577 -3.84 -1.51 -9.31
C SER A 577 -4.13 -0.16 -9.96
N ASP A 578 -3.79 -0.09 -11.23
CA ASP A 578 -3.82 1.10 -12.06
C ASP A 578 -5.23 1.58 -12.43
N HIS A 579 -6.23 0.72 -12.31
CA HIS A 579 -7.64 0.97 -12.64
C HIS A 579 -8.45 1.39 -11.43
N LEU A 580 -8.14 0.81 -10.27
CA LEU A 580 -8.86 1.06 -9.03
C LEU A 580 -8.26 2.26 -8.28
N GLY A 581 -7.22 2.89 -8.84
CA GLY A 581 -6.52 4.01 -8.22
C GLY A 581 -5.83 3.64 -6.91
N CYS A 582 -5.71 2.34 -6.60
CA CYS A 582 -5.16 1.80 -5.37
C CYS A 582 -4.25 0.61 -5.69
N GLU A 583 -3.17 0.46 -4.94
CA GLU A 583 -2.23 -0.62 -5.17
C GLU A 583 -2.82 -1.95 -4.73
N ILE A 584 -2.95 -2.88 -5.67
CA ILE A 584 -3.52 -4.22 -5.48
C ILE A 584 -2.46 -5.24 -5.76
N PHE A 585 -2.39 -6.27 -4.93
CA PHE A 585 -1.52 -7.41 -5.16
C PHE A 585 -2.31 -8.63 -5.59
N ASN A 586 -1.71 -9.43 -6.47
CA ASN A 586 -2.11 -10.80 -6.78
C ASN A 586 -1.09 -11.77 -6.17
N LEU A 587 -1.43 -13.06 -6.11
CA LEU A 587 -0.54 -14.12 -5.61
C LEU A 587 0.04 -14.95 -6.76
N LEU A 588 1.32 -15.29 -6.66
CA LEU A 588 2.00 -16.24 -7.55
C LEU A 588 1.36 -17.63 -7.43
N THR A 589 1.40 -18.41 -8.52
CA THR A 589 1.07 -19.83 -8.46
C THR A 589 2.17 -20.63 -7.77
N LEU A 590 1.84 -21.82 -7.27
CA LEU A 590 2.82 -22.72 -6.66
C LEU A 590 4.02 -22.98 -7.58
N LYS A 591 3.78 -23.26 -8.87
CA LYS A 591 4.86 -23.52 -9.84
C LYS A 591 5.75 -22.30 -10.10
N GLN A 592 5.17 -21.10 -10.12
CA GLN A 592 5.94 -19.85 -10.22
C GLN A 592 6.81 -19.65 -8.98
N TYR A 593 6.26 -19.91 -7.78
CA TYR A 593 7.00 -19.81 -6.53
C TYR A 593 8.13 -20.84 -6.43
N GLU A 594 7.87 -22.10 -6.80
CA GLU A 594 8.89 -23.15 -6.87
C GLU A 594 10.07 -22.74 -7.76
N LEU A 595 9.79 -22.15 -8.94
CA LEU A 595 10.82 -21.66 -9.84
C LEU A 595 11.68 -20.56 -9.20
N LEU A 596 11.07 -19.64 -8.45
CA LEU A 596 11.79 -18.58 -7.72
C LEU A 596 12.57 -19.13 -6.51
N SER A 597 12.12 -20.24 -5.92
CA SER A 597 12.78 -20.88 -4.76
C SER A 597 14.08 -21.63 -5.10
N LYS A 598 14.38 -21.83 -6.40
CA LYS A 598 15.59 -22.53 -6.85
C LYS A 598 16.89 -21.89 -6.34
N ASN A 599 17.89 -22.72 -6.05
CA ASN A 599 19.22 -22.25 -5.69
C ASN A 599 19.94 -21.64 -6.89
N LEU A 600 19.99 -20.30 -6.96
CA LEU A 600 20.65 -19.58 -8.06
C LEU A 600 22.17 -19.80 -8.15
N HIS A 601 22.83 -20.27 -7.09
CA HIS A 601 24.26 -20.64 -7.15
C HIS A 601 24.47 -21.93 -7.97
N LYS A 602 23.47 -22.82 -7.99
CA LYS A 602 23.46 -24.07 -8.77
C LYS A 602 22.77 -23.89 -10.13
N ALA A 603 21.62 -23.23 -10.15
CA ALA A 603 20.79 -23.00 -11.34
C ALA A 603 21.27 -21.77 -12.16
N LYS A 604 22.54 -21.80 -12.60
CA LYS A 604 23.14 -20.69 -13.36
C LYS A 604 22.57 -20.53 -14.77
N GLU A 605 22.10 -21.60 -15.39
CA GLU A 605 21.46 -21.58 -16.70
C GLU A 605 20.08 -22.25 -16.60
N GLN A 606 19.03 -21.60 -17.12
CA GLN A 606 17.66 -22.10 -17.05
C GLN A 606 16.83 -21.60 -18.24
N PHE A 607 16.14 -22.52 -18.91
CA PHE A 607 15.12 -22.20 -19.90
C PHE A 607 13.74 -22.35 -19.26
N VAL A 608 12.89 -21.33 -19.39
CA VAL A 608 11.53 -21.32 -18.85
C VAL A 608 10.57 -21.23 -20.03
N LEU A 609 9.92 -22.35 -20.35
CA LEU A 609 8.89 -22.41 -21.38
C LEU A 609 7.54 -22.20 -20.70
N GLY A 610 6.83 -21.14 -21.09
CA GLY A 610 5.53 -20.85 -20.51
C GLY A 610 4.49 -20.61 -21.58
N LEU A 611 3.31 -21.20 -21.41
CA LEU A 611 2.17 -20.94 -22.28
C LEU A 611 1.73 -19.45 -22.21
N PRO A 612 0.96 -18.97 -23.19
CA PRO A 612 0.37 -17.64 -23.16
C PRO A 612 -0.44 -17.40 -21.86
N GLY A 613 -0.26 -16.23 -21.24
CA GLY A 613 -1.02 -15.85 -20.04
C GLY A 613 -0.54 -16.48 -18.72
N THR A 614 0.59 -17.21 -18.71
CA THR A 614 1.15 -17.88 -17.51
C THR A 614 2.00 -16.99 -16.61
N GLY A 615 2.21 -15.72 -16.96
CA GLY A 615 2.94 -14.79 -16.08
C GLY A 615 4.45 -14.71 -16.27
N LYS A 616 5.02 -15.24 -17.36
CA LYS A 616 6.48 -15.30 -17.63
C LYS A 616 7.25 -14.02 -17.28
N THR A 617 6.86 -12.87 -17.83
CA THR A 617 7.54 -11.58 -17.59
C THR A 617 7.55 -11.18 -16.10
N ILE A 618 6.50 -11.50 -15.33
CA ILE A 618 6.48 -11.24 -13.88
C ILE A 618 7.51 -12.12 -13.17
N VAL A 619 7.63 -13.39 -13.55
CA VAL A 619 8.67 -14.29 -13.03
C VAL A 619 10.06 -13.79 -13.43
N ALA A 620 10.24 -13.29 -14.65
CA ALA A 620 11.50 -12.71 -15.11
C ALA A 620 11.92 -11.47 -14.28
N LEU A 621 10.99 -10.59 -13.94
CA LEU A 621 11.27 -9.44 -13.07
C LEU A 621 11.58 -9.88 -11.63
N LYS A 622 10.82 -10.86 -11.10
CA LYS A 622 11.07 -11.42 -9.76
C LYS A 622 12.41 -12.13 -9.66
N ILE A 623 12.88 -12.80 -10.72
CA ILE A 623 14.22 -13.41 -10.70
C ILE A 623 15.31 -12.35 -10.75
N ILE A 624 15.13 -11.24 -11.46
CA ILE A 624 16.07 -10.11 -11.46
C ILE A 624 16.22 -9.52 -10.06
N GLU A 625 15.11 -9.27 -9.36
CA GLU A 625 15.12 -8.82 -7.96
C GLU A 625 15.91 -9.79 -7.06
N ARG A 626 15.69 -11.10 -7.23
CA ARG A 626 16.40 -12.14 -6.46
C ARG A 626 17.89 -12.20 -6.79
N ILE A 627 18.27 -12.09 -8.07
CA ILE A 627 19.68 -12.03 -8.49
C ILE A 627 20.36 -10.82 -7.84
N ARG A 628 19.72 -9.64 -7.91
CA ARG A 628 20.22 -8.41 -7.29
C ARG A 628 20.50 -8.62 -5.80
N ASN A 629 19.54 -9.20 -5.09
CA ASN A 629 19.60 -9.39 -3.66
C ASN A 629 20.58 -10.50 -3.23
N ILE A 630 20.74 -11.57 -4.02
CA ILE A 630 21.65 -12.68 -3.68
C ILE A 630 23.11 -12.31 -3.94
N PHE A 631 23.38 -11.59 -5.03
CA PHE A 631 24.75 -11.31 -5.50
C PHE A 631 25.20 -9.86 -5.23
N HIS A 632 24.38 -9.05 -4.55
CA HIS A 632 24.64 -7.63 -4.27
C HIS A 632 24.97 -6.81 -5.53
N CYS A 633 24.19 -7.05 -6.58
CA CYS A 633 24.43 -6.41 -7.87
C CYS A 633 23.85 -4.99 -7.88
N SER A 634 24.58 -4.09 -8.51
CA SER A 634 24.06 -2.82 -9.04
C SER A 634 23.22 -3.07 -10.30
N GLU A 635 22.45 -2.05 -10.69
CA GLU A 635 21.56 -2.11 -11.86
C GLU A 635 22.32 -2.42 -13.17
N ASN A 636 23.56 -1.95 -13.31
CA ASN A 636 24.39 -2.17 -14.51
C ASN A 636 24.96 -3.60 -14.62
N GLU A 637 24.92 -4.38 -13.53
CA GLU A 637 25.49 -5.73 -13.50
C GLU A 637 24.48 -6.81 -13.93
N ILE A 638 23.20 -6.44 -14.05
CA ILE A 638 22.12 -7.32 -14.53
C ILE A 638 21.56 -6.73 -15.83
N LEU A 639 21.56 -7.53 -16.89
CA LEU A 639 21.04 -7.13 -18.19
C LEU A 639 19.74 -7.87 -18.51
N TYR A 640 18.68 -7.12 -18.73
CA TYR A 640 17.43 -7.62 -19.29
C TYR A 640 17.41 -7.39 -20.81
N ILE A 641 17.19 -8.45 -21.58
CA ILE A 641 17.16 -8.40 -23.04
C ILE A 641 15.77 -8.79 -23.54
N CYS A 642 15.17 -7.94 -24.38
CA CYS A 642 13.93 -8.24 -25.09
C CYS A 642 14.01 -7.83 -26.57
N GLU A 643 13.01 -8.15 -27.39
CA GLU A 643 13.02 -7.76 -28.81
C GLU A 643 12.56 -6.29 -28.99
N ASN A 644 11.52 -5.88 -28.25
CA ASN A 644 10.76 -4.66 -28.56
C ASN A 644 11.04 -3.50 -27.58
N GLN A 645 11.09 -2.28 -28.12
CA GLN A 645 11.31 -1.04 -27.35
C GLN A 645 10.21 -0.74 -26.31
N PRO A 646 8.91 -0.97 -26.58
CA PRO A 646 7.85 -0.80 -25.57
C PRO A 646 8.05 -1.66 -24.31
N LEU A 647 8.41 -2.94 -24.46
CA LEU A 647 8.67 -3.84 -23.33
C LEU A 647 9.90 -3.39 -22.53
N LYS A 648 10.97 -2.97 -23.22
CA LYS A 648 12.14 -2.36 -22.58
C LYS A 648 11.73 -1.17 -21.68
N LYS A 649 10.90 -0.25 -22.21
CA LYS A 649 10.46 0.93 -21.44
C LYS A 649 9.54 0.56 -20.27
N TYR A 650 8.71 -0.47 -20.44
CA TYR A 650 7.87 -1.00 -19.36
C TYR A 650 8.70 -1.59 -18.20
N VAL A 651 9.75 -2.36 -18.51
CA VAL A 651 10.66 -2.90 -17.49
C VAL A 651 11.47 -1.80 -16.81
N GLY A 652 11.80 -0.73 -17.54
CA GLY A 652 12.57 0.39 -17.00
C GLY A 652 14.03 0.02 -16.74
N ASN A 653 14.71 0.81 -15.91
CA ASN A 653 16.11 0.59 -15.53
C ASN A 653 16.37 0.58 -14.02
N GLU A 654 15.32 0.54 -13.19
CA GLU A 654 15.44 0.70 -11.72
C GLU A 654 16.07 -0.52 -11.02
N ILE A 655 15.93 -1.72 -11.60
CA ILE A 655 16.45 -2.97 -11.01
C ILE A 655 17.49 -3.68 -11.88
N CYS A 656 17.64 -3.27 -13.14
CA CYS A 656 18.56 -3.84 -14.12
C CYS A 656 18.70 -2.90 -15.31
N GLN A 657 19.76 -3.04 -16.10
CA GLN A 657 19.85 -2.42 -17.42
C GLN A 657 18.95 -3.16 -18.41
N SER A 658 17.96 -2.50 -19.01
CA SER A 658 17.12 -3.09 -20.06
C SER A 658 17.55 -2.66 -21.47
N VAL A 659 17.65 -3.62 -22.40
CA VAL A 659 18.06 -3.35 -23.78
C VAL A 659 17.25 -4.18 -24.78
N THR A 660 17.17 -3.69 -26.02
CA THR A 660 16.68 -4.51 -27.13
C THR A 660 17.78 -5.45 -27.60
N ARG A 661 17.42 -6.58 -28.23
CA ARG A 661 18.38 -7.52 -28.83
C ARG A 661 19.38 -6.83 -29.76
N VAL A 662 18.91 -5.94 -30.64
CA VAL A 662 19.76 -5.19 -31.57
C VAL A 662 20.77 -4.32 -30.80
N ALA A 663 20.32 -3.61 -29.77
CA ALA A 663 21.21 -2.81 -28.92
C ALA A 663 22.22 -3.68 -28.16
N PHE A 664 21.83 -4.87 -27.71
CA PHE A 664 22.74 -5.82 -27.07
C PHE A 664 23.86 -6.31 -28.00
N LEU A 665 23.53 -6.55 -29.27
CA LEU A 665 24.50 -7.03 -30.26
C LEU A 665 25.46 -5.93 -30.71
N ASN A 666 25.00 -4.69 -30.77
CA ASN A 666 25.82 -3.55 -31.18
C ASN A 666 26.57 -2.89 -30.02
N GLY A 667 26.09 -3.04 -28.78
CA GLY A 667 26.65 -2.41 -27.59
C GLY A 667 27.68 -3.28 -26.86
N ASN A 668 28.52 -2.64 -26.03
CA ASN A 668 29.44 -3.33 -25.13
C ASN A 668 28.92 -3.24 -23.69
N PHE A 669 29.06 -4.33 -22.93
CA PHE A 669 28.50 -4.48 -21.59
C PHE A 669 29.55 -5.06 -20.63
N PRO A 670 30.61 -4.29 -20.30
CA PRO A 670 31.74 -4.80 -19.52
C PRO A 670 31.39 -5.09 -18.05
N GLU A 671 30.42 -4.36 -17.50
CA GLU A 671 29.96 -4.47 -16.11
C GLU A 671 28.96 -5.62 -15.91
N VAL A 672 28.28 -6.06 -16.98
CA VAL A 672 27.24 -7.08 -16.90
C VAL A 672 27.81 -8.43 -16.47
N LYS A 673 27.21 -8.97 -15.41
CA LYS A 673 27.49 -10.31 -14.86
C LYS A 673 26.36 -11.27 -15.19
N HIS A 674 25.11 -10.82 -15.05
CA HIS A 674 23.92 -11.66 -15.19
C HIS A 674 23.05 -11.20 -16.36
N ILE A 675 22.43 -12.15 -17.07
CA ILE A 675 21.55 -11.87 -18.20
C ILE A 675 20.23 -12.62 -18.02
N VAL A 676 19.13 -11.89 -18.15
CA VAL A 676 17.77 -12.44 -18.25
C VAL A 676 17.21 -12.04 -19.60
N VAL A 677 16.71 -13.01 -20.35
CA VAL A 677 16.16 -12.79 -21.70
C VAL A 677 14.67 -13.12 -21.68
N ASP A 678 13.83 -12.19 -22.13
CA ASP A 678 12.38 -12.37 -22.25
C ASP A 678 11.94 -12.30 -23.72
N GLU A 679 10.85 -12.99 -24.03
CA GLU A 679 10.29 -13.11 -25.38
C GLU A 679 11.32 -13.61 -26.43
N ALA A 680 12.23 -14.49 -26.02
CA ALA A 680 13.39 -14.91 -26.81
C ALA A 680 13.02 -15.65 -28.10
N GLN A 681 11.81 -16.20 -28.21
CA GLN A 681 11.31 -16.84 -29.43
C GLN A 681 11.20 -15.85 -30.60
N ASN A 682 11.12 -14.54 -30.32
CA ASN A 682 11.01 -13.48 -31.31
C ASN A 682 12.38 -12.92 -31.75
N PHE A 683 13.47 -13.51 -31.28
CA PHE A 683 14.83 -13.06 -31.60
C PHE A 683 15.26 -13.67 -32.92
N ARG A 684 15.86 -12.87 -33.80
CA ARG A 684 16.27 -13.39 -35.12
C ARG A 684 17.61 -14.16 -35.07
N PRO A 685 17.78 -15.19 -35.92
CA PRO A 685 18.91 -16.11 -35.82
C PRO A 685 20.20 -15.57 -36.44
N GLU A 686 20.14 -14.56 -37.30
CA GLU A 686 21.29 -14.11 -38.12
C GLU A 686 22.45 -13.52 -37.29
N GLU A 687 22.26 -13.29 -35.98
CA GLU A 687 23.21 -12.52 -35.17
C GLU A 687 23.73 -13.23 -33.91
N ASN A 688 23.56 -14.56 -33.81
CA ASN A 688 24.18 -15.44 -32.78
C ASN A 688 24.17 -14.89 -31.33
N TRP A 689 23.05 -14.27 -30.96
CA TRP A 689 22.86 -13.59 -29.68
C TRP A 689 23.07 -14.53 -28.49
N HIS A 690 22.65 -15.79 -28.61
CA HIS A 690 22.73 -16.80 -27.56
C HIS A 690 24.18 -17.10 -27.17
N GLN A 691 25.05 -17.35 -28.15
CA GLN A 691 26.47 -17.58 -27.86
C GLN A 691 27.14 -16.34 -27.29
N ARG A 692 26.77 -15.15 -27.74
CA ARG A 692 27.28 -13.89 -27.18
C ARG A 692 26.87 -13.74 -25.71
N ALA A 693 25.59 -13.89 -25.39
CA ALA A 693 25.08 -13.81 -24.02
C ALA A 693 25.76 -14.84 -23.11
N ARG A 694 25.84 -16.09 -23.57
CA ARG A 694 26.53 -17.18 -22.86
C ARG A 694 28.02 -16.85 -22.63
N LYS A 695 28.71 -16.24 -23.60
CA LYS A 695 30.11 -15.81 -23.43
C LYS A 695 30.26 -14.71 -22.38
N VAL A 696 29.36 -13.72 -22.36
CA VAL A 696 29.37 -12.63 -21.35
C VAL A 696 29.18 -13.22 -19.95
N VAL A 697 28.14 -14.03 -19.76
CA VAL A 697 27.82 -14.62 -18.46
C VAL A 697 28.91 -15.60 -17.99
N LYS A 698 29.43 -16.46 -18.88
CA LYS A 698 30.50 -17.42 -18.54
C LYS A 698 31.77 -16.74 -18.05
N LYS A 699 32.17 -15.61 -18.65
CA LYS A 699 33.37 -14.85 -18.22
C LYS A 699 33.28 -14.37 -16.77
N LYS A 700 32.07 -14.11 -16.28
CA LYS A 700 31.81 -13.57 -14.94
C LYS A 700 31.18 -14.60 -14.00
N SER A 701 31.02 -15.86 -14.44
CA SER A 701 30.30 -16.91 -13.71
C SER A 701 28.90 -16.45 -13.24
N GLY A 702 28.21 -15.67 -14.06
CA GLY A 702 26.90 -15.14 -13.71
C GLY A 702 25.74 -16.09 -14.00
N ILE A 703 24.54 -15.52 -14.08
CA ILE A 703 23.28 -16.24 -14.32
C ILE A 703 22.76 -15.91 -15.71
N PHE A 704 22.25 -16.92 -16.40
CA PHE A 704 21.67 -16.82 -17.73
C PHE A 704 20.31 -17.54 -17.78
N TRP A 705 19.23 -16.77 -17.70
CA TRP A 705 17.87 -17.32 -17.74
C TRP A 705 17.14 -16.82 -18.98
N VAL A 706 16.43 -17.72 -19.66
CA VAL A 706 15.76 -17.44 -20.94
C VAL A 706 14.29 -17.86 -20.85
N PHE A 707 13.39 -16.90 -21.06
CA PHE A 707 11.95 -17.11 -21.07
C PHE A 707 11.44 -17.20 -22.51
N LEU A 708 10.65 -18.24 -22.79
CA LEU A 708 10.25 -18.65 -24.14
C LEU A 708 8.75 -18.99 -24.21
N ASP A 709 8.14 -18.65 -25.33
CA ASP A 709 6.80 -19.09 -25.71
C ASP A 709 6.69 -19.28 -27.23
N PHE A 710 6.99 -20.49 -27.70
CA PHE A 710 7.00 -20.76 -29.14
C PHE A 710 5.63 -20.62 -29.80
N PHE A 711 4.52 -20.77 -29.05
CA PHE A 711 3.19 -20.49 -29.59
C PHE A 711 3.02 -19.01 -29.98
N GLN A 712 3.74 -18.10 -29.33
CA GLN A 712 3.72 -16.66 -29.59
C GLN A 712 4.82 -16.19 -30.55
N SER A 713 5.35 -17.07 -31.39
CA SER A 713 6.38 -16.70 -32.38
C SER A 713 5.79 -15.78 -33.45
N THR A 714 6.33 -14.56 -33.58
CA THR A 714 5.78 -13.54 -34.49
C THR A 714 6.38 -13.52 -35.90
N HIS A 715 7.41 -14.34 -36.17
CA HIS A 715 8.07 -14.49 -37.47
C HIS A 715 8.32 -15.98 -37.80
N PRO A 716 8.55 -16.37 -39.06
CA PRO A 716 8.77 -17.78 -39.44
C PRO A 716 10.21 -18.28 -39.21
N TYR A 717 11.17 -17.37 -39.05
CA TYR A 717 12.57 -17.72 -38.83
C TYR A 717 12.81 -18.36 -37.46
N GLY A 718 13.85 -19.18 -37.32
CA GLY A 718 14.25 -19.75 -36.03
C GLY A 718 14.73 -18.69 -35.03
N CYS A 719 14.70 -18.99 -33.73
CA CYS A 719 15.04 -18.00 -32.69
C CYS A 719 16.54 -17.87 -32.35
N GLY A 720 17.41 -18.53 -33.13
CA GLY A 720 18.84 -18.62 -32.85
C GLY A 720 19.22 -19.64 -31.75
N LEU A 721 18.24 -20.40 -31.23
CA LEU A 721 18.44 -21.52 -30.31
C LEU A 721 18.25 -22.85 -31.03
N LYS A 722 19.03 -23.87 -30.64
CA LYS A 722 18.76 -25.26 -31.02
C LYS A 722 17.90 -25.91 -29.95
N PHE A 723 16.86 -26.64 -30.34
CA PHE A 723 15.93 -27.25 -29.37
C PHE A 723 16.60 -28.29 -28.47
N SER A 724 17.63 -28.99 -28.97
CA SER A 724 18.45 -29.89 -28.16
C SER A 724 19.30 -29.19 -27.10
N GLU A 725 19.48 -27.87 -27.19
CA GLU A 725 20.22 -27.07 -26.22
C GLU A 725 19.31 -26.43 -25.15
N LEU A 726 17.99 -26.64 -25.21
CA LEU A 726 17.00 -26.12 -24.24
C LEU A 726 16.99 -26.95 -22.95
N TYR A 727 18.13 -27.07 -22.29
CA TYR A 727 18.26 -27.78 -21.01
C TYR A 727 19.17 -27.03 -20.05
N PRO A 728 18.82 -26.94 -18.74
CA PRO A 728 17.60 -27.46 -18.11
C PRO A 728 16.36 -26.63 -18.45
N GLN A 729 15.19 -27.29 -18.53
CA GLN A 729 13.89 -26.66 -18.83
C GLN A 729 12.93 -26.69 -17.64
N GLU A 730 12.13 -25.64 -17.50
CA GLU A 730 11.01 -25.53 -16.56
C GLU A 730 9.77 -25.05 -17.28
N TRP A 731 8.61 -25.58 -16.87
CA TRP A 731 7.35 -25.39 -17.58
C TRP A 731 6.34 -24.61 -16.74
N LEU A 732 5.74 -23.59 -17.36
CA LEU A 732 4.61 -22.85 -16.82
C LEU A 732 3.38 -23.12 -17.69
N THR A 733 2.37 -23.79 -17.14
CA THR A 733 1.21 -24.29 -17.90
C THR A 733 -0.12 -23.71 -17.45
N LYS A 734 -0.16 -23.08 -16.27
CA LYS A 734 -1.38 -22.48 -15.71
C LYS A 734 -1.57 -21.04 -16.19
N GLY A 735 -2.60 -20.80 -17.00
CA GLY A 735 -3.00 -19.47 -17.45
C GLY A 735 -3.67 -18.69 -16.33
N VAL A 736 -3.07 -17.57 -15.91
CA VAL A 736 -3.54 -16.75 -14.77
C VAL A 736 -4.02 -15.36 -15.17
N ARG A 737 -3.75 -14.92 -16.41
CA ARG A 737 -3.99 -13.54 -16.84
C ARG A 737 -5.29 -13.34 -17.61
N ASN A 738 -5.51 -14.13 -18.65
CA ASN A 738 -6.64 -13.98 -19.57
C ASN A 738 -7.91 -14.61 -19.01
N ALA A 739 -9.04 -13.93 -19.15
CA ALA A 739 -10.36 -14.45 -18.81
C ALA A 739 -10.70 -15.74 -19.58
N LYS A 740 -11.56 -16.59 -19.01
CA LYS A 740 -11.90 -17.95 -19.47
C LYS A 740 -12.29 -17.98 -20.94
N GLN A 741 -13.15 -17.07 -21.42
CA GLN A 741 -13.55 -17.04 -22.83
C GLN A 741 -12.36 -16.75 -23.76
N ILE A 742 -11.51 -15.80 -23.39
CA ILE A 742 -10.29 -15.46 -24.14
C ILE A 742 -9.29 -16.62 -24.09
N TYR A 743 -9.12 -17.23 -22.93
CA TYR A 743 -8.27 -18.41 -22.76
C TYR A 743 -8.74 -19.57 -23.64
N ASN A 744 -10.05 -19.81 -23.75
CA ASN A 744 -10.59 -20.85 -24.64
C ASN A 744 -10.26 -20.57 -26.11
N VAL A 745 -10.34 -19.31 -26.55
CA VAL A 745 -9.89 -18.91 -27.90
C VAL A 745 -8.40 -19.21 -28.08
N MET A 746 -7.58 -18.85 -27.09
CA MET A 746 -6.14 -19.12 -27.12
C MET A 746 -5.85 -20.62 -27.15
N PHE A 747 -6.56 -21.42 -26.36
CA PHE A 747 -6.44 -22.88 -26.31
C PHE A 747 -6.74 -23.51 -27.66
N ASN A 748 -7.84 -23.11 -28.31
CA ASN A 748 -8.20 -23.59 -29.64
C ASN A 748 -7.18 -23.16 -30.71
N LEU A 749 -6.62 -21.94 -30.60
CA LEU A 749 -5.57 -21.48 -31.51
C LEU A 749 -4.27 -22.29 -31.32
N MET A 750 -3.88 -22.59 -30.07
CA MET A 750 -2.72 -23.45 -29.79
C MET A 750 -2.93 -24.86 -30.38
N GLU A 751 -4.11 -25.44 -30.22
CA GLU A 751 -4.44 -26.74 -30.82
C GLU A 751 -4.29 -26.72 -32.35
N LYS A 752 -4.84 -25.71 -33.03
CA LYS A 752 -4.69 -25.55 -34.48
C LYS A 752 -3.23 -25.41 -34.91
N ILE A 753 -2.42 -24.65 -34.16
CA ILE A 753 -0.98 -24.50 -34.43
C ILE A 753 -0.26 -25.86 -34.35
N LEU A 754 -0.63 -26.71 -33.38
CA LEU A 754 -0.07 -28.05 -33.23
C LEU A 754 -0.49 -29.00 -34.36
N GLN A 755 -1.71 -28.85 -34.88
CA GLN A 755 -2.23 -29.67 -35.98
C GLN A 755 -1.57 -29.32 -37.32
N GLU A 756 -1.43 -28.02 -37.63
CA GLU A 756 -0.90 -27.57 -38.91
C GLU A 756 0.60 -27.86 -39.08
N ARG A 757 1.37 -27.82 -37.98
CA ARG A 757 2.83 -28.05 -37.97
C ARG A 757 3.63 -27.30 -39.05
N ASN A 758 3.17 -26.12 -39.44
CA ASN A 758 3.68 -25.37 -40.60
C ASN A 758 5.10 -24.76 -40.41
N ARG A 759 5.83 -25.04 -39.31
CA ARG A 759 7.05 -24.30 -38.93
C ARG A 759 8.09 -25.15 -38.23
N TYR A 760 9.31 -24.62 -38.12
CA TYR A 760 10.32 -25.19 -37.24
C TYR A 760 10.09 -24.77 -35.77
N MET A 761 9.37 -25.61 -35.01
CA MET A 761 9.10 -25.46 -33.58
C MET A 761 9.35 -26.78 -32.83
N PRO A 762 9.59 -26.77 -31.50
CA PRO A 762 9.79 -27.99 -30.73
C PRO A 762 8.44 -28.66 -30.41
N TYR A 763 7.74 -29.16 -31.44
CA TYR A 763 6.36 -29.66 -31.32
C TYR A 763 6.18 -30.73 -30.23
N GLU A 764 7.12 -31.64 -30.08
CA GLU A 764 7.07 -32.69 -29.04
C GLU A 764 6.97 -32.07 -27.63
N VAL A 765 7.77 -31.03 -27.35
CA VAL A 765 7.73 -30.32 -26.06
C VAL A 765 6.45 -29.49 -25.93
N LEU A 766 5.98 -28.88 -27.03
CA LEU A 766 4.76 -28.08 -27.03
C LEU A 766 3.50 -28.92 -26.83
N GLU A 767 3.46 -30.14 -27.33
CA GLU A 767 2.36 -31.08 -27.11
C GLU A 767 2.26 -31.48 -25.63
N GLU A 768 3.38 -31.78 -24.99
CA GLU A 768 3.42 -32.09 -23.55
C GLU A 768 3.02 -30.88 -22.69
N LEU A 769 3.49 -29.68 -23.05
CA LEU A 769 3.06 -28.43 -22.42
C LEU A 769 1.55 -28.21 -22.57
N PHE A 770 1.02 -28.42 -23.78
CA PHE A 770 -0.39 -28.21 -24.10
C PHE A 770 -1.30 -29.19 -23.36
N LYS A 771 -0.91 -30.47 -23.21
CA LYS A 771 -1.64 -31.46 -22.42
C LYS A 771 -1.84 -31.04 -20.96
N GLN A 772 -0.92 -30.26 -20.42
CA GLN A 772 -0.96 -29.74 -19.05
C GLN A 772 -1.57 -28.34 -18.94
N ALA A 773 -2.04 -27.77 -20.05
CA ALA A 773 -2.56 -26.40 -20.10
C ALA A 773 -3.88 -26.29 -19.33
N GLU A 774 -3.92 -25.40 -18.35
CA GLU A 774 -5.11 -25.19 -17.52
C GLU A 774 -5.37 -23.70 -17.32
N CYS A 775 -6.64 -23.27 -17.39
CA CYS A 775 -7.04 -21.94 -16.95
C CYS A 775 -7.26 -21.94 -15.45
N ALA A 776 -6.45 -21.17 -14.72
CA ALA A 776 -6.38 -21.23 -13.26
C ALA A 776 -7.56 -20.57 -12.53
N HIS A 777 -8.53 -20.00 -13.24
CA HIS A 777 -9.65 -19.26 -12.64
C HIS A 777 -10.92 -19.33 -13.51
N SER A 778 -12.06 -18.95 -12.93
CA SER A 778 -13.39 -19.05 -13.57
C SER A 778 -13.92 -17.74 -14.17
N LEU A 779 -13.18 -16.63 -14.07
CA LEU A 779 -13.55 -15.33 -14.64
C LEU A 779 -13.95 -15.45 -16.13
N SER A 780 -15.22 -15.24 -16.47
CA SER A 780 -15.72 -15.42 -17.85
C SER A 780 -14.99 -14.53 -18.88
N GLY A 781 -15.01 -13.21 -18.66
CA GLY A 781 -14.62 -12.23 -19.68
C GLY A 781 -15.52 -12.24 -20.91
N ASP A 782 -15.17 -11.42 -21.90
CA ASP A 782 -15.92 -11.27 -23.15
C ASP A 782 -15.03 -11.48 -24.38
N TYR A 783 -15.53 -12.25 -25.34
CA TYR A 783 -14.94 -12.41 -26.66
C TYR A 783 -15.97 -12.05 -27.74
N VAL A 784 -15.61 -11.12 -28.61
CA VAL A 784 -16.43 -10.71 -29.76
C VAL A 784 -15.62 -10.91 -31.04
N LEU A 785 -16.13 -11.74 -31.94
CA LEU A 785 -15.63 -11.89 -33.29
C LEU A 785 -16.61 -11.22 -34.26
N LYS A 786 -16.10 -10.36 -35.12
CA LYS A 786 -16.85 -9.82 -36.27
C LYS A 786 -16.03 -10.05 -37.52
N GLU A 787 -16.66 -10.61 -38.54
CA GLU A 787 -16.03 -10.91 -39.82
C GLU A 787 -16.62 -10.03 -40.91
N ASN A 788 -15.85 -9.81 -41.98
CA ASN A 788 -16.27 -9.09 -43.19
C ASN A 788 -16.69 -7.62 -42.97
N MET A 789 -16.12 -6.93 -41.97
CA MET A 789 -16.34 -5.51 -41.75
C MET A 789 -15.46 -4.63 -42.63
N GLY A 790 -16.01 -3.56 -43.19
CA GLY A 790 -15.21 -2.54 -43.88
C GLY A 790 -14.38 -1.69 -42.91
N THR A 791 -13.26 -1.12 -43.35
CA THR A 791 -12.34 -0.35 -42.49
C THR A 791 -13.01 0.82 -41.75
N PHE A 792 -13.93 1.53 -42.41
CA PHE A 792 -14.69 2.61 -41.77
C PHE A 792 -15.70 2.08 -40.73
N GLU A 793 -16.35 0.96 -41.02
CA GLU A 793 -17.27 0.29 -40.09
C GLU A 793 -16.53 -0.22 -38.84
N MET A 794 -15.31 -0.75 -39.02
CA MET A 794 -14.43 -1.12 -37.92
C MET A 794 -14.09 0.09 -37.04
N ALA A 795 -13.69 1.21 -37.65
CA ALA A 795 -13.38 2.43 -36.90
C ALA A 795 -14.59 2.96 -36.10
N GLU A 796 -15.78 2.97 -36.70
CA GLU A 796 -17.02 3.36 -36.01
C GLU A 796 -17.37 2.41 -34.85
N TYR A 797 -17.20 1.11 -35.06
CA TYR A 797 -17.40 0.12 -34.00
C TYR A 797 -16.40 0.32 -32.85
N VAL A 798 -15.10 0.42 -33.15
CA VAL A 798 -14.04 0.60 -32.14
C VAL A 798 -14.28 1.87 -31.33
N ALA A 799 -14.54 3.00 -31.99
CA ALA A 799 -14.77 4.27 -31.31
C ALA A 799 -16.01 4.22 -30.39
N ARG A 800 -17.10 3.60 -30.86
CA ARG A 800 -18.32 3.41 -30.06
C ARG A 800 -18.08 2.51 -28.85
N GLN A 801 -17.34 1.41 -29.01
CA GLN A 801 -17.02 0.52 -27.89
C GLN A 801 -16.07 1.18 -26.89
N CYS A 802 -15.02 1.87 -27.36
CA CYS A 802 -14.14 2.64 -26.49
C CYS A 802 -14.93 3.64 -25.66
N ASN A 803 -15.87 4.37 -26.29
CA ASN A 803 -16.75 5.30 -25.59
C ASN A 803 -17.62 4.62 -24.53
N SER A 804 -18.23 3.49 -24.88
CA SER A 804 -19.05 2.69 -23.95
C SER A 804 -18.25 2.20 -22.74
N TYR A 805 -17.04 1.69 -22.94
CA TYR A 805 -16.20 1.23 -21.84
C TYR A 805 -15.77 2.38 -20.93
N ILE A 806 -15.45 3.53 -21.48
CA ILE A 806 -15.07 4.68 -20.67
C ILE A 806 -16.25 5.19 -19.84
N GLN A 807 -17.47 5.19 -20.41
CA GLN A 807 -18.71 5.46 -19.67
C GLN A 807 -18.99 4.44 -18.57
N GLN A 808 -18.54 3.19 -18.73
CA GLN A 808 -18.59 2.15 -17.69
C GLN A 808 -17.47 2.27 -16.63
N GLY A 809 -16.62 3.31 -16.71
CA GLY A 809 -15.55 3.56 -15.75
C GLY A 809 -14.20 2.94 -16.09
N TYR A 810 -14.00 2.38 -17.29
CA TYR A 810 -12.68 1.91 -17.69
C TYR A 810 -11.76 3.09 -18.03
N PRO A 811 -10.53 3.16 -17.47
CA PRO A 811 -9.57 4.18 -17.81
C PRO A 811 -9.08 4.01 -19.25
N VAL A 812 -8.69 5.12 -19.87
CA VAL A 812 -8.25 5.16 -21.27
C VAL A 812 -7.04 4.23 -21.51
N LYS A 813 -6.11 4.17 -20.55
CA LYS A 813 -4.96 3.24 -20.59
C LYS A 813 -5.29 1.77 -20.62
N ASP A 814 -6.51 1.34 -20.28
CA ASP A 814 -6.89 -0.07 -20.28
C ASP A 814 -7.17 -0.63 -21.69
N ILE A 815 -7.12 0.22 -22.72
CA ILE A 815 -7.48 -0.11 -24.10
C ILE A 815 -6.23 -0.16 -24.98
N ALA A 816 -6.09 -1.25 -25.75
CA ALA A 816 -5.18 -1.33 -26.89
C ALA A 816 -5.94 -1.72 -28.17
N ILE A 817 -5.48 -1.16 -29.28
CA ILE A 817 -5.94 -1.42 -30.62
C ILE A 817 -4.72 -1.90 -31.40
N LEU A 818 -4.75 -3.15 -31.83
CA LEU A 818 -3.60 -3.86 -32.38
C LEU A 818 -3.88 -4.24 -33.84
N CYS A 819 -3.08 -3.69 -34.75
CA CYS A 819 -3.13 -4.02 -36.18
C CYS A 819 -2.02 -5.02 -36.54
N SER A 820 -2.15 -5.69 -37.69
CA SER A 820 -1.15 -6.65 -38.18
C SER A 820 0.26 -6.06 -38.30
N THR A 821 0.37 -4.82 -38.77
CA THR A 821 1.63 -4.10 -39.01
C THR A 821 1.56 -2.67 -38.48
N GLN A 822 2.74 -2.04 -38.35
CA GLN A 822 2.82 -0.64 -37.95
C GLN A 822 2.22 0.29 -39.02
N HIS A 823 2.39 -0.04 -40.31
CA HIS A 823 1.77 0.69 -41.41
C HIS A 823 0.24 0.64 -41.32
N ALA A 824 -0.33 -0.56 -41.13
CA ALA A 824 -1.76 -0.72 -40.95
C ALA A 824 -2.30 0.05 -39.74
N ALA A 825 -1.54 0.10 -38.63
CA ALA A 825 -1.90 0.92 -37.47
C ALA A 825 -1.93 2.42 -37.80
N GLN A 826 -0.97 2.91 -38.59
CA GLN A 826 -0.91 4.31 -39.03
C GLN A 826 -2.07 4.67 -39.96
N GLU A 827 -2.40 3.81 -40.92
CA GLU A 827 -3.55 4.00 -41.80
C GLU A 827 -4.87 3.98 -41.03
N PHE A 828 -5.04 3.02 -40.12
CA PHE A 828 -6.23 2.92 -39.29
C PHE A 828 -6.37 4.12 -38.36
N ASN A 829 -5.26 4.68 -37.84
CA ASN A 829 -5.27 5.87 -37.02
C ASN A 829 -5.92 7.07 -37.73
N GLN A 830 -5.63 7.27 -39.01
CA GLN A 830 -6.17 8.38 -39.81
C GLN A 830 -7.70 8.33 -39.91
N ILE A 831 -8.29 7.12 -39.86
CA ILE A 831 -9.73 6.89 -39.94
C ILE A 831 -10.37 6.91 -38.55
N LEU A 832 -9.69 6.34 -37.56
CA LEU A 832 -10.19 6.21 -36.19
C LEU A 832 -10.17 7.54 -35.42
N GLU A 833 -9.14 8.36 -35.57
CA GLU A 833 -8.98 9.60 -34.80
C GLU A 833 -10.15 10.58 -35.01
N PRO A 834 -10.62 10.86 -36.25
CA PRO A 834 -11.82 11.68 -36.47
C PRO A 834 -13.06 11.11 -35.79
N GLU A 835 -13.22 9.79 -35.81
CA GLU A 835 -14.39 9.11 -35.26
C GLU A 835 -14.38 9.12 -33.72
N LEU A 836 -13.22 8.91 -33.09
CA LEU A 836 -13.06 9.11 -31.65
C LEU A 836 -13.36 10.57 -31.27
N ARG A 837 -12.85 11.55 -32.03
CA ARG A 837 -13.17 12.97 -31.80
C ARG A 837 -14.66 13.28 -31.92
N ARG A 838 -15.38 12.61 -32.84
CA ARG A 838 -16.84 12.72 -32.97
C ARG A 838 -17.55 12.22 -31.71
N GLN A 839 -17.11 11.11 -31.13
CA GLN A 839 -17.67 10.58 -29.88
C GLN A 839 -17.26 11.43 -28.65
N ILE A 840 -16.05 12.00 -28.62
CA ILE A 840 -15.55 12.86 -27.51
C ILE A 840 -16.44 14.08 -27.26
N ARG A 841 -17.01 14.69 -28.30
CA ARG A 841 -17.95 15.83 -28.15
C ARG A 841 -19.14 15.49 -27.25
N LYS A 842 -19.47 14.19 -27.11
CA LYS A 842 -20.54 13.71 -26.25
C LYS A 842 -20.09 13.42 -24.81
N CYS A 843 -18.79 13.25 -24.53
CA CYS A 843 -18.33 12.59 -23.30
C CYS A 843 -17.42 13.39 -22.37
N ARG A 844 -17.11 14.68 -22.61
CA ARG A 844 -16.27 15.53 -21.72
C ARG A 844 -14.87 15.00 -21.35
N VAL A 845 -14.47 13.80 -21.78
CA VAL A 845 -13.16 13.16 -21.55
C VAL A 845 -12.30 13.25 -22.81
N ARG A 846 -11.03 13.63 -22.66
CA ARG A 846 -10.06 13.67 -23.76
C ARG A 846 -9.51 12.28 -24.04
N LEU A 847 -9.95 11.65 -25.14
CA LEU A 847 -9.32 10.42 -25.64
C LEU A 847 -8.05 10.78 -26.39
N VAL A 848 -6.93 10.19 -25.99
CA VAL A 848 -5.63 10.37 -26.64
C VAL A 848 -5.16 9.01 -27.13
N LEU A 849 -4.87 8.93 -28.43
CA LEU A 849 -4.20 7.78 -29.03
C LEU A 849 -2.69 7.99 -28.96
N GLY A 850 -1.95 6.91 -28.76
CA GLY A 850 -0.50 6.94 -28.85
C GLY A 850 0.10 5.57 -29.14
N PRO A 851 1.39 5.52 -29.47
CA PRO A 851 2.07 4.27 -29.81
C PRO A 851 2.37 3.45 -28.54
N ALA A 852 2.83 2.22 -28.71
CA ALA A 852 3.14 1.33 -27.60
C ALA A 852 4.28 1.83 -26.69
N GLU A 853 5.15 2.73 -27.13
CA GLU A 853 6.15 3.37 -26.26
C GLU A 853 5.52 4.23 -25.16
N ASN A 854 4.26 4.61 -25.28
CA ASN A 854 3.54 5.40 -24.29
C ASN A 854 2.67 4.50 -23.40
N VAL A 855 3.01 3.20 -23.28
CA VAL A 855 2.27 2.19 -22.50
C VAL A 855 2.08 2.54 -21.02
N LEU A 856 2.95 3.38 -20.44
CA LEU A 856 2.84 3.84 -19.04
C LEU A 856 1.98 5.10 -18.88
N GLU A 857 1.61 5.74 -19.98
CA GLU A 857 0.81 6.98 -19.99
C GLU A 857 -0.68 6.66 -20.06
N ASN A 858 -1.54 7.64 -19.72
CA ASN A 858 -2.98 7.46 -19.72
C ASN A 858 -3.59 7.61 -21.14
N ILE A 859 -3.28 6.68 -22.05
CA ILE A 859 -3.64 6.75 -23.48
C ILE A 859 -4.20 5.44 -24.03
N ILE A 860 -4.98 5.51 -25.11
CA ILE A 860 -5.35 4.32 -25.90
C ILE A 860 -4.14 3.97 -26.77
N VAL A 861 -3.62 2.75 -26.62
CA VAL A 861 -2.50 2.30 -27.47
C VAL A 861 -3.04 1.90 -28.83
N LEU A 862 -2.48 2.44 -29.91
CA LEU A 862 -2.71 1.99 -31.29
C LEU A 862 -1.36 1.66 -31.93
N ASP A 863 -1.09 0.37 -32.12
CA ASP A 863 0.20 -0.09 -32.65
C ASP A 863 0.06 -1.49 -33.31
N SER A 864 1.17 -2.04 -33.78
CA SER A 864 1.23 -3.41 -34.30
C SER A 864 1.27 -4.47 -33.20
N ILE A 865 0.73 -5.65 -33.51
CA ILE A 865 0.78 -6.84 -32.63
C ILE A 865 2.23 -7.14 -32.21
N ARG A 866 3.19 -7.04 -33.15
CA ARG A 866 4.60 -7.35 -32.91
C ARG A 866 5.23 -6.40 -31.88
N ARG A 867 5.00 -5.09 -32.01
CA ARG A 867 5.55 -4.08 -31.10
C ARG A 867 4.92 -4.13 -29.71
N PHE A 868 3.68 -4.61 -29.61
CA PHE A 868 2.98 -4.82 -28.35
C PHE A 868 3.26 -6.18 -27.68
N SER A 869 4.22 -6.97 -28.20
CA SER A 869 4.59 -8.25 -27.58
C SER A 869 5.20 -8.07 -26.20
N GLY A 870 4.90 -8.99 -25.29
CA GLY A 870 5.20 -8.93 -23.86
C GLY A 870 4.35 -7.94 -23.05
N LEU A 871 3.55 -7.07 -23.69
CA LEU A 871 2.65 -6.12 -23.04
C LEU A 871 1.21 -6.65 -22.99
N GLU A 872 0.37 -6.02 -22.19
CA GLU A 872 -1.04 -6.41 -22.05
C GLU A 872 -1.96 -5.24 -21.68
N ARG A 873 -3.25 -5.45 -21.92
CA ARG A 873 -4.36 -4.53 -21.62
C ARG A 873 -5.61 -5.29 -21.20
N ARG A 874 -6.53 -4.62 -20.50
CA ARG A 874 -7.82 -5.23 -20.15
C ARG A 874 -8.69 -5.46 -21.37
N ILE A 875 -8.67 -4.50 -22.29
CA ILE A 875 -9.50 -4.45 -23.48
C ILE A 875 -8.58 -4.36 -24.69
N VAL A 876 -8.71 -5.32 -25.60
CA VAL A 876 -7.93 -5.35 -26.84
C VAL A 876 -8.86 -5.47 -28.03
N PHE A 877 -8.63 -4.60 -29.02
CA PHE A 877 -9.21 -4.70 -30.36
C PHE A 877 -8.13 -5.21 -31.31
N GLY A 878 -8.29 -6.39 -31.90
CA GLY A 878 -7.50 -6.85 -33.03
C GLY A 878 -8.15 -6.38 -34.32
N ILE A 879 -7.46 -5.52 -35.07
CA ILE A 879 -7.97 -4.94 -36.32
C ILE A 879 -7.29 -5.64 -37.48
N HIS A 880 -8.09 -6.35 -38.28
CA HIS A 880 -7.66 -7.02 -39.50
C HIS A 880 -6.30 -7.72 -39.32
N PRO A 881 -6.21 -8.74 -38.44
CA PRO A 881 -4.96 -9.44 -38.13
C PRO A 881 -4.54 -10.38 -39.27
N VAL A 882 -4.60 -9.92 -40.53
CA VAL A 882 -4.08 -10.65 -41.69
C VAL A 882 -2.57 -10.47 -41.71
N PRO A 883 -1.80 -11.57 -41.59
CA PRO A 883 -0.36 -11.48 -41.57
C PRO A 883 0.18 -11.14 -42.96
N ALA A 884 1.32 -10.46 -43.02
CA ALA A 884 2.09 -10.37 -44.27
C ALA A 884 2.72 -11.72 -44.69
N GLN A 885 2.74 -12.71 -43.79
CA GLN A 885 3.31 -14.04 -43.96
C GLN A 885 2.28 -15.07 -43.49
N GLU A 886 1.68 -15.84 -44.40
CA GLU A 886 0.60 -16.79 -44.07
C GLU A 886 1.01 -17.79 -42.99
N GLU A 887 2.28 -18.18 -42.99
CA GLU A 887 2.88 -19.11 -42.04
C GLU A 887 2.69 -18.68 -40.57
N VAL A 888 2.66 -17.37 -40.23
CA VAL A 888 2.53 -16.86 -38.83
C VAL A 888 1.08 -16.55 -38.45
N SER A 889 0.11 -16.78 -39.33
CA SER A 889 -1.28 -16.31 -39.17
C SER A 889 -1.89 -16.66 -37.82
N LEU A 890 -1.92 -17.94 -37.48
CA LEU A 890 -2.45 -18.44 -36.22
C LEU A 890 -1.66 -17.94 -35.01
N ASN A 891 -0.33 -17.87 -35.11
CA ASN A 891 0.52 -17.35 -34.04
C ASN A 891 0.25 -15.87 -33.77
N LEU A 892 0.02 -15.05 -34.80
CA LEU A 892 -0.29 -13.63 -34.63
C LEU A 892 -1.69 -13.42 -34.04
N LEU A 893 -2.69 -14.21 -34.44
CA LEU A 893 -4.01 -14.23 -33.80
C LEU A 893 -3.90 -14.59 -32.32
N LEU A 894 -3.13 -15.64 -32.00
CA LEU A 894 -2.87 -16.03 -30.62
C LEU A 894 -2.14 -14.93 -29.85
N CYS A 895 -1.19 -14.25 -30.48
CA CYS A 895 -0.52 -13.09 -29.90
C CYS A 895 -1.54 -12.01 -29.54
N VAL A 896 -2.46 -11.62 -30.44
CA VAL A 896 -3.50 -10.62 -30.14
C VAL A 896 -4.34 -11.04 -28.95
N ALA A 897 -4.87 -12.26 -28.98
CA ALA A 897 -5.75 -12.77 -27.94
C ALA A 897 -5.07 -12.76 -26.56
N SER A 898 -3.81 -13.16 -26.51
CA SER A 898 -3.03 -13.20 -25.27
C SER A 898 -2.78 -11.84 -24.63
N ARG A 899 -2.88 -10.72 -25.39
CA ARG A 899 -2.70 -9.36 -24.83
C ARG A 899 -3.94 -8.87 -24.09
N ALA A 900 -5.07 -9.56 -24.21
CA ALA A 900 -6.35 -9.18 -23.65
C ALA A 900 -6.63 -9.87 -22.31
N ASN A 901 -6.75 -9.11 -21.22
CA ASN A 901 -7.01 -9.71 -19.90
C ASN A 901 -8.50 -10.03 -19.70
N THR A 902 -9.42 -9.18 -20.16
CA THR A 902 -10.86 -9.32 -19.86
C THR A 902 -11.78 -9.24 -21.07
N LYS A 903 -11.45 -8.42 -22.07
CA LYS A 903 -12.30 -8.21 -23.25
C LYS A 903 -11.45 -8.25 -24.51
N LEU A 904 -11.84 -9.10 -25.46
CA LEU A 904 -11.20 -9.23 -26.76
C LEU A 904 -12.23 -9.00 -27.87
N HIS A 905 -11.95 -8.03 -28.74
CA HIS A 905 -12.68 -7.82 -29.97
C HIS A 905 -11.77 -8.16 -31.14
N LEU A 906 -12.11 -9.13 -31.98
CA LEU A 906 -11.43 -9.42 -33.24
C LEU A 906 -12.34 -8.96 -34.39
N LEU A 907 -11.83 -8.05 -35.21
CA LEU A 907 -12.56 -7.35 -36.28
C LEU A 907 -11.91 -7.57 -37.65
#